data_AF-A0A8J6NY98-F1
#
_entry.id   AF-A0A8J6NY98-F1
#
_cell.length_a   1.000
_cell.length_b   1.000
_cell.length_c   1.000
_cell.angle_alpha   90.00
_cell.angle_beta   90.00
_cell.angle_gamma   90.00
#
_symmetry.space_group_name_H-M   'P 1'
#
loop_
_entity.id
_entity.type
_entity.pdbx_description
1 polymer ?
#
loop_
_entity_poly.entity_id
_entity_poly.type
_entity_poly.pdbx_seq_one_letter_code
_entity_poly.pdbx_strand_id
1 'polypeptide(L)'
;MLQDAKAPNNKAASEQQLKSEVEYRKNLQEICNKIYAASNLDGILVDLKDEITGLFECDRLTVYVVDGKKRELVSRFKSGDEVAEIRIPVSNSSISGCSAFKQKLINIKDVYDDKEVASIDPDLKFDKSWDQKTGYVTKQVLVVPIIFKKFLLGAIQLINRTDGSTFTELDGESVTELAKILGIALYNQKRMAKTRPTKFDYLLENNILTQKEIDKAIADARQRKEPIENVLMNELKISKKDIGQSLSKFCKVPFVEFNKNAPIPGDLLAGLKIPFMRKNAWVPLKSEDDKIVIAIDNPNDLQRIDSIKALFAGKQLAFNVCLKDDILEYIGLFTTDEKEMASMDDIMAQLAAEDDEIEEAQSSLGEEDSAVVQLVNKVIIDAHNRGTSDIHIEPYPGKQNTQVRIRVDGACQMYQTLPYQYRNAIVSRLKIMADLDIAERRKPQDGKIKFKKYGGLDIELRVATVPTQGGMEDVVMRILAAGEPIPLANLGLEGTNFDNFVSIITQPYGIIFVCGPTGSGKTTSLHSALGYINKVETKIWTAEDPVEITQKGLRQVQVQSKIGFDFSAAMRAFLRADPDVIMVGEMRDKETTSIGIEASLTGHLVFSTLHTNSAPESITRLLDMGMDPFNFSDAILGILAQRLGRTLCKNCKEPFHPTQEEYDELIREFGGVEQWEKFVNIPYTGDLNLNKPVGCGKCNNSGYSGRAGIHELLMGTDDQKKLVQVSRPMAEIKAQALADGMTTLKQDGIRKIFKGNIDLVNVRKVCIE
;
A
#
# COMPACT_ATOMS: atom_id res chain seq x y z
N MET A 1 64.51 -56.54 67.81
CA MET A 1 64.98 -55.82 66.61
C MET A 1 63.93 -56.05 65.54
N LEU A 2 63.04 -55.07 65.32
CA LEU A 2 62.95 -54.22 64.11
C LEU A 2 62.62 -55.09 62.88
N GLN A 3 61.50 -54.95 62.18
CA GLN A 3 60.79 -53.76 61.72
C GLN A 3 59.31 -54.11 61.47
N ASP A 4 58.40 -53.16 61.55
CA ASP A 4 57.30 -53.10 60.58
C ASP A 4 56.75 -51.68 60.44
N ALA A 5 56.59 -51.28 59.18
CA ALA A 5 56.49 -49.92 58.68
C ALA A 5 55.03 -49.44 58.56
N LYS A 6 54.81 -48.15 58.81
CA LYS A 6 53.55 -47.43 58.60
C LYS A 6 53.39 -47.04 57.12
N ALA A 7 52.25 -47.37 56.52
CA ALA A 7 51.79 -46.82 55.24
C ALA A 7 50.98 -45.51 55.45
N PRO A 8 51.01 -44.54 54.51
CA PRO A 8 50.42 -43.21 54.69
C PRO A 8 48.98 -43.07 54.14
N ASN A 9 48.39 -41.94 54.55
CA ASN A 9 47.00 -41.49 54.45
C ASN A 9 46.53 -41.24 52.99
N ASN A 10 45.54 -42.00 52.49
CA ASN A 10 45.12 -42.01 51.07
C ASN A 10 43.66 -41.54 50.79
N LYS A 11 42.95 -40.97 51.79
CA LYS A 11 41.50 -40.63 51.66
C LYS A 11 41.20 -39.19 51.19
N ALA A 12 41.96 -38.19 51.66
CA ALA A 12 41.68 -36.78 51.35
C ALA A 12 42.02 -36.39 49.89
N ALA A 13 43.01 -37.05 49.28
CA ALA A 13 43.34 -36.85 47.87
C ALA A 13 42.23 -37.36 46.93
N SER A 14 41.49 -38.41 47.31
CA SER A 14 40.48 -39.03 46.44
C SER A 14 39.19 -38.21 46.30
N GLU A 15 38.75 -37.50 47.35
CA GLU A 15 37.56 -36.65 47.29
C GLU A 15 37.78 -35.38 46.44
N GLN A 16 39.00 -34.84 46.46
CA GLN A 16 39.37 -33.67 45.68
C GLN A 16 39.51 -34.02 44.19
N GLN A 17 40.05 -35.20 43.88
CA GLN A 17 40.09 -35.76 42.52
C GLN A 17 38.69 -36.04 41.95
N LEU A 18 37.78 -36.60 42.76
CA LEU A 18 36.39 -36.86 42.35
C LEU A 18 35.61 -35.57 42.04
N LYS A 19 35.81 -34.49 42.81
CA LYS A 19 35.17 -33.20 42.54
C LYS A 19 35.68 -32.55 41.26
N SER A 20 36.99 -32.59 41.00
CA SER A 20 37.56 -32.07 39.76
C SER A 20 37.11 -32.85 38.53
N GLU A 21 36.93 -34.18 38.64
CA GLU A 21 36.49 -35.01 37.52
C GLU A 21 35.01 -34.75 37.15
N VAL A 22 34.16 -34.48 38.13
CA VAL A 22 32.75 -34.11 37.90
C VAL A 22 32.65 -32.73 37.24
N GLU A 23 33.44 -31.76 37.68
CA GLU A 23 33.49 -30.42 37.09
C GLU A 23 34.00 -30.43 35.65
N TYR A 24 35.04 -31.23 35.38
CA TYR A 24 35.57 -31.46 34.04
C TYR A 24 34.49 -32.03 33.09
N ARG A 25 33.77 -33.09 33.50
CA ARG A 25 32.69 -33.67 32.69
C ARG A 25 31.53 -32.70 32.43
N LYS A 26 31.19 -31.87 33.42
CA LYS A 26 30.14 -30.86 33.26
C LYS A 26 30.52 -29.82 32.21
N ASN A 27 31.76 -29.31 32.26
CA ASN A 27 32.25 -28.32 31.29
C ASN A 27 32.33 -28.90 29.87
N LEU A 28 32.78 -30.16 29.72
CA LEU A 28 32.75 -30.86 28.44
C LEU A 28 31.33 -30.93 27.86
N GLN A 29 30.33 -31.23 28.68
CA GLN A 29 28.95 -31.36 28.24
C GLN A 29 28.32 -30.01 27.84
N GLU A 30 28.68 -28.91 28.51
CA GLU A 30 28.24 -27.55 28.14
C GLU A 30 28.78 -27.14 26.76
N ILE A 31 30.06 -27.40 26.49
CA ILE A 31 30.68 -27.15 25.17
C ILE A 31 29.98 -27.97 24.09
N CYS A 32 29.71 -29.25 24.35
CA CYS A 32 29.00 -30.15 23.44
C CYS A 32 27.59 -29.63 23.09
N ASN A 33 26.84 -29.12 24.06
CA ASN A 33 25.50 -28.57 23.84
C ASN A 33 25.53 -27.30 22.97
N LYS A 34 26.51 -26.41 23.19
CA LYS A 34 26.70 -25.21 22.35
C LYS A 34 26.95 -25.60 20.89
N ILE A 35 27.80 -26.60 20.64
CA ILE A 35 28.09 -27.12 19.29
C ILE A 35 26.82 -27.65 18.60
N TYR A 36 25.95 -28.36 19.33
CA TYR A 36 24.70 -28.89 18.77
C TYR A 36 23.69 -27.80 18.40
N ALA A 37 23.62 -26.70 19.17
CA ALA A 37 22.69 -25.61 18.95
C ALA A 37 23.12 -24.63 17.83
N ALA A 38 24.34 -24.77 17.31
CA ALA A 38 24.92 -23.83 16.36
C ALA A 38 24.27 -23.90 14.97
N SER A 39 23.87 -22.75 14.43
CA SER A 39 23.45 -22.62 13.02
C SER A 39 24.63 -22.47 12.05
N ASN A 40 25.79 -22.01 12.52
CA ASN A 40 27.03 -21.87 11.75
C ASN A 40 28.24 -22.39 12.55
N LEU A 41 28.89 -23.44 12.02
CA LEU A 41 29.97 -24.13 12.71
C LEU A 41 31.31 -23.37 12.68
N ASP A 42 31.60 -22.60 11.62
CA ASP A 42 32.86 -21.86 11.50
C ASP A 42 32.96 -20.76 12.57
N GLY A 43 31.83 -20.09 12.86
CA GLY A 43 31.77 -19.07 13.91
C GLY A 43 31.89 -19.67 15.32
N ILE A 44 31.15 -20.75 15.58
CA ILE A 44 31.12 -21.32 16.93
C ILE A 44 32.44 -21.95 17.34
N LEU A 45 33.21 -22.50 16.40
CA LEU A 45 34.54 -23.05 16.67
C LEU A 45 35.57 -21.98 17.02
N VAL A 46 35.40 -20.75 16.52
CA VAL A 46 36.21 -19.60 16.93
C VAL A 46 35.84 -19.18 18.35
N ASP A 47 34.54 -19.08 18.64
CA ASP A 47 34.03 -18.63 19.94
C ASP A 47 34.33 -19.62 21.08
N LEU A 48 34.30 -20.94 20.79
CA LEU A 48 34.55 -22.00 21.77
C LEU A 48 36.05 -22.31 21.97
N LYS A 49 36.95 -21.67 21.22
CA LYS A 49 38.37 -21.98 21.26
C LYS A 49 38.93 -21.88 22.67
N ASP A 50 38.65 -20.78 23.36
CA ASP A 50 39.20 -20.50 24.69
C ASP A 50 38.63 -21.46 25.75
N GLU A 51 37.34 -21.78 25.66
CA GLU A 51 36.67 -22.77 26.54
C GLU A 51 37.29 -24.17 26.37
N ILE A 52 37.55 -24.58 25.12
CA ILE A 52 38.13 -25.89 24.82
C ILE A 52 39.60 -25.94 25.24
N THR A 53 40.40 -24.90 24.97
CA THR A 53 41.81 -24.87 25.42
C THR A 53 41.92 -24.87 26.93
N GLY A 54 40.99 -24.20 27.63
CA GLY A 54 40.90 -24.21 29.09
C GLY A 54 40.54 -25.58 29.64
N LEU A 55 39.55 -26.26 29.03
CA LEU A 55 39.14 -27.61 29.45
C LEU A 55 40.28 -28.62 29.35
N PHE A 56 41.01 -28.62 28.24
CA PHE A 56 42.10 -29.58 27.99
C PHE A 56 43.46 -29.10 28.51
N GLU A 57 43.51 -27.96 29.20
CA GLU A 57 44.73 -27.34 29.72
C GLU A 57 45.85 -27.32 28.68
N CYS A 58 45.55 -26.87 27.46
CA CYS A 58 46.50 -26.88 26.34
C CYS A 58 46.79 -25.49 25.80
N ASP A 59 48.00 -25.29 25.27
CA ASP A 59 48.43 -23.99 24.75
C ASP A 59 47.65 -23.59 23.50
N ARG A 60 47.37 -24.56 22.61
CA ARG A 60 46.69 -24.31 21.33
C ARG A 60 45.77 -25.46 20.92
N LEU A 61 44.59 -25.07 20.46
CA LEU A 61 43.62 -25.90 19.75
C LEU A 61 43.57 -25.51 18.28
N THR A 62 43.56 -26.49 17.39
CA THR A 62 43.21 -26.31 15.97
C THR A 62 42.17 -27.35 15.55
N VAL A 63 41.04 -26.90 15.01
CA VAL A 63 40.03 -27.76 14.39
C VAL A 63 40.14 -27.65 12.88
N TYR A 64 40.42 -28.76 12.23
CA TYR A 64 40.51 -28.87 10.77
C TYR A 64 39.23 -29.49 10.21
N VAL A 65 38.80 -28.99 9.05
CA VAL A 65 37.70 -29.54 8.25
C VAL A 65 38.26 -30.08 6.93
N VAL A 66 37.78 -31.23 6.48
CA VAL A 66 38.24 -31.85 5.23
C VAL A 66 37.63 -31.17 4.00
N ASP A 67 38.51 -30.58 3.19
CA ASP A 67 38.24 -30.23 1.79
C ASP A 67 38.35 -31.50 0.92
N GLY A 68 37.18 -32.07 0.62
CA GLY A 68 37.08 -33.30 -0.16
C GLY A 68 37.50 -33.17 -1.62
N LYS A 69 37.61 -31.95 -2.18
CA LYS A 69 38.06 -31.75 -3.57
C LYS A 69 39.57 -31.84 -3.67
N LYS A 70 40.28 -31.18 -2.75
CA LYS A 70 41.76 -31.15 -2.73
C LYS A 70 42.39 -32.25 -1.89
N ARG A 71 41.58 -33.01 -1.13
CA ARG A 71 42.05 -34.00 -0.12
C ARG A 71 42.97 -33.35 0.91
N GLU A 72 42.56 -32.18 1.40
CA GLU A 72 43.29 -31.38 2.39
C GLU A 72 42.45 -31.21 3.66
N LEU A 73 43.13 -31.08 4.80
CA LEU A 73 42.63 -30.50 6.04
C LEU A 73 42.78 -28.98 5.96
N VAL A 74 41.71 -28.26 6.26
CA VAL A 74 41.65 -26.80 6.24
C VAL A 74 41.19 -26.30 7.60
N SER A 75 41.93 -25.37 8.19
CA SER A 75 41.49 -24.64 9.39
C SER A 75 41.58 -23.14 9.12
N ARG A 76 40.59 -22.39 9.61
CA ARG A 76 40.56 -20.93 9.52
C ARG A 76 40.65 -20.34 10.91
N PHE A 77 41.44 -19.29 11.07
CA PHE A 77 41.57 -18.55 12.32
C PHE A 77 41.61 -17.05 12.02
N LYS A 78 41.21 -16.24 13.02
CA LYS A 78 41.21 -14.79 12.90
C LYS A 78 42.56 -14.24 13.36
N SER A 79 43.21 -13.42 12.53
CA SER A 79 44.46 -12.73 12.86
C SER A 79 44.25 -11.23 12.60
N GLY A 80 43.97 -10.46 13.66
CA GLY A 80 43.49 -9.08 13.53
C GLY A 80 42.10 -9.03 12.87
N ASP A 81 41.95 -8.20 11.85
CA ASP A 81 40.72 -8.08 11.03
C ASP A 81 40.69 -9.06 9.84
N GLU A 82 41.77 -9.81 9.58
CA GLU A 82 41.87 -10.75 8.47
C GLU A 82 41.68 -12.22 8.93
N VAL A 83 41.05 -13.03 8.08
CA VAL A 83 40.92 -14.48 8.29
C VAL A 83 42.06 -15.19 7.57
N ALA A 84 42.95 -15.80 8.33
CA ALA A 84 44.05 -16.62 7.83
C ALA A 84 43.64 -18.10 7.76
N GLU A 85 44.25 -18.86 6.85
CA GLU A 85 43.89 -20.25 6.56
C GLU A 85 45.12 -21.17 6.55
N ILE A 86 45.05 -22.29 7.28
CA ILE A 86 46.06 -23.36 7.27
C ILE A 86 45.53 -24.51 6.43
N ARG A 87 46.32 -24.96 5.45
CA ARG A 87 46.02 -26.11 4.60
C ARG A 87 47.09 -27.18 4.71
N ILE A 88 46.66 -28.41 4.94
CA ILE A 88 47.55 -29.56 5.14
C ILE A 88 46.99 -30.74 4.33
N PRO A 89 47.78 -31.45 3.51
CA PRO A 89 47.29 -32.62 2.78
C PRO A 89 46.91 -33.76 3.74
N VAL A 90 45.84 -34.49 3.43
CA VAL A 90 45.44 -35.73 4.15
C VAL A 90 46.37 -36.86 3.69
N SER A 91 47.58 -36.87 4.24
CA SER A 91 48.67 -37.81 3.94
C SER A 91 49.60 -37.97 5.15
N ASN A 92 50.62 -38.81 5.04
CA ASN A 92 51.61 -39.00 6.11
C ASN A 92 52.60 -37.83 6.26
N SER A 93 52.46 -36.73 5.51
CA SER A 93 53.42 -35.62 5.51
C SER A 93 53.34 -34.70 6.74
N SER A 94 52.34 -34.86 7.60
CA SER A 94 52.18 -34.08 8.83
C SER A 94 51.43 -34.89 9.89
N ILE A 95 51.55 -34.53 11.16
CA ILE A 95 50.93 -35.27 12.27
C ILE A 95 49.39 -35.26 12.11
N SER A 96 48.80 -34.10 11.85
CA SER A 96 47.35 -33.98 11.65
C SER A 96 46.87 -34.66 10.37
N GLY A 97 47.63 -34.55 9.29
CA GLY A 97 47.36 -35.25 8.03
C GLY A 97 47.40 -36.76 8.20
N CYS A 98 48.38 -37.27 8.95
CA CYS A 98 48.58 -38.70 9.21
C CYS A 98 47.44 -39.27 10.07
N SER A 99 47.03 -38.55 11.13
CA SER A 99 45.88 -38.94 11.95
C SER A 99 44.61 -39.06 11.12
N ALA A 100 44.35 -38.06 10.26
CA ALA A 100 43.20 -38.04 9.38
C ALA A 100 43.27 -39.13 8.28
N PHE A 101 44.44 -39.34 7.68
CA PHE A 101 44.68 -40.35 6.64
C PHE A 101 44.52 -41.77 7.16
N LYS A 102 45.12 -42.08 8.33
CA LYS A 102 45.01 -43.39 8.98
C LYS A 102 43.73 -43.57 9.79
N GLN A 103 42.98 -42.50 10.03
CA GLN A 103 41.79 -42.48 10.89
C GLN A 103 42.08 -42.99 12.30
N LYS A 104 43.24 -42.61 12.86
CA LYS A 104 43.68 -43.01 14.21
C LYS A 104 44.01 -41.79 15.07
N LEU A 105 43.72 -41.91 16.36
CA LEU A 105 44.25 -40.99 17.36
C LEU A 105 45.78 -41.10 17.38
N ILE A 106 46.45 -39.94 17.40
CA ILE A 106 47.90 -39.83 17.54
C ILE A 106 48.18 -39.00 18.78
N ASN A 107 48.94 -39.54 19.73
CA ASN A 107 49.39 -38.82 20.93
C ASN A 107 50.91 -38.93 21.00
N ILE A 108 51.60 -37.81 20.75
CA ILE A 108 53.07 -37.71 20.76
C ILE A 108 53.49 -36.91 22.00
N LYS A 109 54.35 -37.48 22.82
CA LYS A 109 54.89 -36.87 24.03
C LYS A 109 56.04 -35.91 23.75
N ASP A 110 56.85 -36.21 22.75
CA ASP A 110 57.90 -35.32 22.26
C ASP A 110 58.05 -35.41 20.73
N VAL A 111 57.57 -34.40 20.01
CA VAL A 111 57.68 -34.35 18.53
C VAL A 111 59.12 -34.18 18.03
N TYR A 112 60.08 -33.88 18.91
CA TYR A 112 61.51 -33.87 18.58
C TYR A 112 62.16 -35.25 18.78
N ASP A 113 61.48 -36.23 19.39
CA ASP A 113 61.93 -37.62 19.41
C ASP A 113 61.56 -38.32 18.10
N ASP A 114 62.53 -38.37 17.18
CA ASP A 114 62.37 -39.00 15.87
C ASP A 114 61.96 -40.48 15.97
N LYS A 115 62.29 -41.19 17.08
CA LYS A 115 61.87 -42.59 17.28
C LYS A 115 60.39 -42.67 17.63
N GLU A 116 59.90 -41.75 18.46
CA GLU A 116 58.48 -41.68 18.83
C GLU A 116 57.64 -41.34 17.59
N VAL A 117 58.05 -40.34 16.81
CA VAL A 117 57.34 -39.96 15.56
C VAL A 117 57.36 -41.10 14.53
N ALA A 118 58.52 -41.74 14.32
CA ALA A 118 58.63 -42.87 13.39
C ALA A 118 57.85 -44.12 13.84
N SER A 119 57.58 -44.27 15.14
CA SER A 119 56.74 -45.37 15.66
C SER A 119 55.29 -45.30 15.20
N ILE A 120 54.81 -44.10 14.83
CA ILE A 120 53.46 -43.86 14.33
C ILE A 120 53.38 -44.15 12.84
N ASP A 121 54.34 -43.64 12.07
CA ASP A 121 54.52 -43.94 10.65
C ASP A 121 55.99 -43.70 10.25
N PRO A 122 56.64 -44.64 9.53
CA PRO A 122 58.02 -44.46 9.09
C PRO A 122 58.28 -43.22 8.20
N ASP A 123 57.25 -42.76 7.47
CA ASP A 123 57.34 -41.63 6.55
C ASP A 123 56.94 -40.29 7.22
N LEU A 124 56.43 -40.32 8.46
CA LEU A 124 56.02 -39.13 9.19
C LEU A 124 57.24 -38.40 9.77
N LYS A 125 57.31 -37.09 9.53
CA LYS A 125 58.32 -36.20 10.11
C LYS A 125 57.66 -34.96 10.70
N PHE A 126 58.20 -34.48 11.82
CA PHE A 126 57.79 -33.20 12.39
C PHE A 126 58.51 -32.04 11.68
N ASP A 127 57.73 -31.09 11.14
CA ASP A 127 58.26 -29.89 10.49
C ASP A 127 58.62 -28.82 11.54
N LYS A 128 59.91 -28.70 11.82
CA LYS A 128 60.48 -27.76 12.79
C LYS A 128 60.55 -26.31 12.27
N SER A 129 60.29 -26.08 10.98
CA SER A 129 60.46 -24.76 10.36
C SER A 129 59.51 -23.70 10.94
N TRP A 130 58.32 -24.12 11.40
CA TRP A 130 57.33 -23.24 12.01
C TRP A 130 57.70 -22.83 13.44
N ASP A 131 58.21 -23.77 14.23
CA ASP A 131 58.74 -23.50 15.57
C ASP A 131 59.91 -22.50 15.48
N GLN A 132 60.82 -22.72 14.52
CA GLN A 132 61.97 -21.84 14.27
C GLN A 132 61.55 -20.42 13.84
N LYS A 133 60.49 -20.30 13.01
CA LYS A 133 59.99 -19.00 12.54
C LYS A 133 59.24 -18.20 13.61
N THR A 134 58.50 -18.89 14.47
CA THR A 134 57.60 -18.24 15.44
C THR A 134 58.19 -18.10 16.84
N GLY A 135 59.28 -18.82 17.14
CA GLY A 135 59.86 -18.90 18.48
C GLY A 135 59.02 -19.74 19.46
N TYR A 136 57.90 -20.31 19.01
CA TYR A 136 57.07 -21.22 19.78
C TYR A 136 57.59 -22.64 19.65
N VAL A 137 57.70 -23.39 20.76
CA VAL A 137 58.19 -24.77 20.76
C VAL A 137 57.02 -25.72 20.92
N THR A 138 56.74 -26.49 19.87
CA THR A 138 55.78 -27.59 19.89
C THR A 138 56.48 -28.80 20.50
N LYS A 139 56.10 -29.22 21.71
CA LYS A 139 56.66 -30.40 22.37
C LYS A 139 55.73 -31.61 22.25
N GLN A 140 54.46 -31.43 22.61
CA GLN A 140 53.46 -32.50 22.64
C GLN A 140 52.36 -32.22 21.66
N VAL A 141 51.87 -33.26 20.97
CA VAL A 141 50.76 -33.13 20.03
C VAL A 141 49.80 -34.30 20.20
N LEU A 142 48.54 -33.97 20.49
CA LEU A 142 47.41 -34.91 20.48
C LEU A 142 46.50 -34.57 19.30
N VAL A 143 46.30 -35.53 18.39
CA VAL A 143 45.38 -35.39 17.25
C VAL A 143 44.34 -36.49 17.26
N VAL A 144 43.08 -36.10 17.11
CA VAL A 144 41.95 -37.01 16.97
C VAL A 144 41.20 -36.75 15.66
N PRO A 145 40.97 -37.76 14.81
CA PRO A 145 40.22 -37.58 13.58
C PRO A 145 38.73 -37.40 13.86
N ILE A 146 38.09 -36.45 13.17
CA ILE A 146 36.65 -36.22 13.24
C ILE A 146 35.99 -37.11 12.19
N ILE A 147 35.33 -38.17 12.65
CA ILE A 147 34.70 -39.17 11.79
C ILE A 147 33.25 -39.32 12.20
N PHE A 148 32.35 -39.29 11.21
CA PHE A 148 30.95 -39.64 11.42
C PHE A 148 30.49 -40.64 10.36
N LYS A 149 29.91 -41.75 10.82
CA LYS A 149 29.63 -42.94 10.00
C LYS A 149 30.90 -43.45 9.30
N LYS A 150 31.00 -43.28 7.98
CA LYS A 150 32.15 -43.66 7.15
C LYS A 150 32.89 -42.44 6.56
N PHE A 151 32.49 -41.23 6.95
CA PHE A 151 33.04 -40.01 6.38
C PHE A 151 34.05 -39.39 7.34
N LEU A 152 35.27 -39.21 6.85
CA LEU A 152 36.26 -38.34 7.47
C LEU A 152 35.87 -36.88 7.19
N LEU A 153 35.62 -36.14 8.26
CA LEU A 153 35.10 -34.77 8.20
C LEU A 153 36.13 -33.74 8.66
N GLY A 154 37.15 -34.14 9.41
CA GLY A 154 38.13 -33.24 9.98
C GLY A 154 39.13 -33.91 10.90
N ALA A 155 39.85 -33.10 11.67
CA ALA A 155 40.70 -33.53 12.78
C ALA A 155 40.77 -32.42 13.85
N ILE A 156 40.88 -32.81 15.13
CA ILE A 156 41.15 -31.89 16.25
C ILE A 156 42.60 -32.08 16.66
N GLN A 157 43.36 -30.99 16.77
CA GLN A 157 44.74 -30.99 17.24
C GLN A 157 44.86 -30.14 18.50
N LEU A 158 45.44 -30.72 19.54
CA LEU A 158 45.90 -30.04 20.74
C LEU A 158 47.42 -30.04 20.78
N ILE A 159 48.01 -28.93 21.21
CA ILE A 159 49.46 -28.75 21.31
C ILE A 159 49.81 -28.30 22.72
N ASN A 160 50.78 -28.99 23.33
CA ASN A 160 51.38 -28.74 24.65
C ASN A 160 50.36 -28.63 25.80
N ARG A 161 50.52 -29.41 26.86
CA ARG A 161 49.82 -29.07 28.11
C ARG A 161 50.46 -27.85 28.77
N THR A 162 49.64 -26.97 29.35
CA THR A 162 50.07 -25.75 30.03
C THR A 162 50.86 -26.03 31.31
N ASP A 163 50.63 -27.18 31.94
CA ASP A 163 51.36 -27.67 33.12
C ASP A 163 52.68 -28.40 32.76
N GLY A 164 52.97 -28.58 31.46
CA GLY A 164 54.14 -29.27 30.94
C GLY A 164 54.11 -30.80 31.07
N SER A 165 53.04 -31.39 31.61
CA SER A 165 52.84 -32.84 31.66
C SER A 165 52.40 -33.38 30.28
N THR A 166 52.44 -34.69 30.05
CA THR A 166 52.03 -35.26 28.74
C THR A 166 50.52 -35.48 28.69
N PHE A 167 49.91 -35.32 27.51
CA PHE A 167 48.51 -35.73 27.30
C PHE A 167 48.30 -37.19 27.71
N THR A 168 47.33 -37.40 28.60
CA THR A 168 46.93 -38.67 29.19
C THR A 168 45.98 -39.43 28.25
N GLU A 169 45.70 -40.69 28.57
CA GLU A 169 44.67 -41.46 27.85
C GLU A 169 43.28 -40.83 28.01
N LEU A 170 42.99 -40.27 29.19
CA LEU A 170 41.72 -39.61 29.49
C LEU A 170 41.51 -38.34 28.65
N ASP A 171 42.58 -37.59 28.36
CA ASP A 171 42.54 -36.47 27.41
C ASP A 171 42.17 -36.97 26.01
N GLY A 172 42.79 -38.08 25.57
CA GLY A 172 42.51 -38.72 24.29
C GLY A 172 41.05 -39.19 24.16
N GLU A 173 40.49 -39.81 25.20
CA GLU A 173 39.09 -40.24 25.24
C GLU A 173 38.13 -39.04 25.19
N SER A 174 38.43 -37.99 25.95
CA SER A 174 37.60 -36.77 26.03
C SER A 174 37.58 -36.00 24.71
N VAL A 175 38.73 -35.85 24.04
CA VAL A 175 38.79 -35.23 22.70
C VAL A 175 38.07 -36.10 21.67
N THR A 176 38.10 -37.43 21.83
CA THR A 176 37.36 -38.36 20.97
C THR A 176 35.84 -38.21 21.12
N GLU A 177 35.34 -37.93 22.33
CA GLU A 177 33.93 -37.61 22.54
C GLU A 177 33.53 -36.30 21.84
N LEU A 178 34.33 -35.25 21.99
CA LEU A 178 34.15 -33.98 21.29
C LEU A 178 34.17 -34.16 19.76
N ALA A 179 35.09 -34.98 19.24
CA ALA A 179 35.21 -35.27 17.82
C ALA A 179 33.96 -35.97 17.25
N LYS A 180 33.32 -36.88 18.00
CA LYS A 180 32.07 -37.53 17.56
C LYS A 180 30.94 -36.52 17.37
N ILE A 181 30.83 -35.57 18.28
CA ILE A 181 29.78 -34.54 18.27
C ILE A 181 30.00 -33.55 17.13
N LEU A 182 31.24 -33.06 16.97
CA LEU A 182 31.60 -32.24 15.82
C LEU A 182 31.39 -32.96 14.49
N GLY A 183 31.61 -34.28 14.45
CA GLY A 183 31.33 -35.09 13.27
C GLY A 183 29.86 -35.07 12.85
N ILE A 184 28.92 -35.13 13.81
CA ILE A 184 27.48 -35.03 13.51
C ILE A 184 27.14 -33.66 12.93
N ALA A 185 27.62 -32.59 13.57
CA ALA A 185 27.35 -31.22 13.17
C ALA A 185 27.92 -30.90 11.77
N LEU A 186 29.20 -31.24 11.53
CA LEU A 186 29.86 -31.09 10.23
C LEU A 186 29.17 -31.90 9.12
N TYR A 187 28.72 -33.12 9.43
CA TYR A 187 28.01 -33.96 8.46
C TYR A 187 26.67 -33.34 8.04
N ASN A 188 25.90 -32.82 8.99
CA ASN A 188 24.61 -32.20 8.71
C ASN A 188 24.77 -30.94 7.84
N GLN A 189 25.76 -30.09 8.15
CA GLN A 189 26.09 -28.92 7.34
C GLN A 189 26.53 -29.30 5.92
N LYS A 190 27.38 -30.33 5.76
CA LYS A 190 27.84 -30.81 4.46
C LYS A 190 26.73 -31.45 3.62
N ARG A 191 25.75 -32.12 4.27
CA ARG A 191 24.58 -32.71 3.59
C ARG A 191 23.63 -31.63 3.06
N MET A 192 23.52 -30.49 3.73
CA MET A 192 22.73 -29.35 3.24
C MET A 192 23.40 -28.66 2.04
N ALA A 193 24.73 -28.71 1.91
CA ALA A 193 25.48 -27.99 0.88
C ALA A 193 25.65 -28.72 -0.47
N LYS A 194 25.39 -30.04 -0.59
CA LYS A 194 25.95 -30.87 -1.69
C LYS A 194 24.97 -31.47 -2.72
N THR A 195 23.76 -30.93 -2.92
CA THR A 195 22.74 -31.68 -3.67
C THR A 195 22.01 -31.00 -4.83
N ARG A 196 22.41 -29.84 -5.35
CA ARG A 196 21.76 -29.29 -6.57
C ARG A 196 22.76 -28.58 -7.50
N PRO A 197 22.80 -28.92 -8.81
CA PRO A 197 23.40 -28.06 -9.83
C PRO A 197 22.82 -26.66 -9.69
N THR A 198 23.64 -25.64 -9.89
CA THR A 198 23.20 -24.24 -9.76
C THR A 198 23.24 -23.53 -11.09
N LYS A 199 22.42 -22.50 -11.24
CA LYS A 199 22.42 -21.64 -12.42
C LYS A 199 23.71 -20.82 -12.59
N PHE A 200 24.68 -20.94 -11.68
CA PHE A 200 25.96 -20.22 -11.70
C PHE A 200 27.16 -21.12 -12.02
N ASP A 201 26.96 -22.42 -12.21
CA ASP A 201 28.05 -23.39 -12.40
C ASP A 201 28.94 -23.02 -13.59
N TYR A 202 28.36 -22.53 -14.70
CA TYR A 202 29.13 -22.05 -15.85
C TYR A 202 30.02 -20.84 -15.51
N LEU A 203 29.52 -19.89 -14.74
CA LEU A 203 30.28 -18.70 -14.32
C LEU A 203 31.46 -19.09 -13.42
N LEU A 204 31.28 -20.09 -12.57
CA LEU A 204 32.33 -20.65 -11.72
C LEU A 204 33.37 -21.44 -12.53
N GLU A 205 32.93 -22.34 -13.41
CA GLU A 205 33.81 -23.20 -14.21
C GLU A 205 34.71 -22.42 -15.18
N ASN A 206 34.23 -21.27 -15.65
CA ASN A 206 34.98 -20.42 -16.59
C ASN A 206 35.73 -19.28 -15.89
N ASN A 207 35.83 -19.32 -14.54
CA ASN A 207 36.48 -18.29 -13.71
C ASN A 207 35.95 -16.86 -13.98
N ILE A 208 34.68 -16.73 -14.36
CA ILE A 208 34.00 -15.44 -14.54
C ILE A 208 33.63 -14.87 -13.16
N LEU A 209 33.28 -15.74 -12.22
CA LEU A 209 33.00 -15.40 -10.82
C LEU A 209 33.66 -16.40 -9.87
N THR A 210 33.99 -15.93 -8.67
CA THR A 210 34.35 -16.77 -7.54
C THR A 210 33.13 -17.09 -6.68
N GLN A 211 33.22 -18.17 -5.88
CA GLN A 211 32.14 -18.52 -4.95
C GLN A 211 31.83 -17.39 -3.95
N LYS A 212 32.85 -16.65 -3.50
CA LYS A 212 32.68 -15.52 -2.58
C LYS A 212 31.86 -14.38 -3.20
N GLU A 213 32.08 -14.10 -4.48
CA GLU A 213 31.35 -13.05 -5.20
C GLU A 213 29.89 -13.45 -5.45
N ILE A 214 29.62 -14.73 -5.72
CA ILE A 214 28.25 -15.25 -5.82
C ILE A 214 27.53 -15.14 -4.47
N ASP A 215 28.16 -15.56 -3.38
CA ASP A 215 27.56 -15.50 -2.04
C ASP A 215 27.23 -14.06 -1.64
N LYS A 216 28.13 -13.12 -1.96
CA LYS A 216 27.90 -11.68 -1.80
C LYS A 216 26.73 -11.19 -2.64
N ALA A 217 26.71 -11.53 -3.94
CA ALA A 217 25.62 -11.13 -4.84
C ALA A 217 24.26 -11.69 -4.39
N ILE A 218 24.20 -12.90 -3.83
CA ILE A 218 22.99 -13.48 -3.23
C ILE A 218 22.53 -12.66 -2.02
N ALA A 219 23.46 -12.26 -1.14
CA ALA A 219 23.15 -11.45 0.03
C ALA A 219 22.61 -10.07 -0.37
N ASP A 220 23.28 -9.41 -1.32
CA ASP A 220 22.90 -8.09 -1.81
C ASP A 220 21.54 -8.12 -2.53
N ALA A 221 21.30 -9.15 -3.37
CA ALA A 221 20.01 -9.36 -4.03
C ALA A 221 18.86 -9.53 -3.04
N ARG A 222 19.08 -10.29 -1.94
CA ARG A 222 18.09 -10.48 -0.87
C ARG A 222 17.82 -9.20 -0.10
N GLN A 223 18.87 -8.43 0.22
CA GLN A 223 18.72 -7.17 0.94
C GLN A 223 17.92 -6.15 0.11
N ARG A 224 18.14 -6.10 -1.20
CA ARG A 224 17.52 -5.15 -2.11
C ARG A 224 16.20 -5.63 -2.72
N LYS A 225 15.84 -6.90 -2.53
CA LYS A 225 14.65 -7.54 -3.11
C LYS A 225 14.64 -7.44 -4.65
N GLU A 226 15.79 -7.62 -5.29
CA GLU A 226 15.94 -7.62 -6.75
C GLU A 226 16.45 -8.96 -7.29
N PRO A 227 16.26 -9.28 -8.60
CA PRO A 227 16.84 -10.47 -9.21
C PRO A 227 18.37 -10.47 -9.12
N ILE A 228 18.96 -11.62 -8.81
CA ILE A 228 20.42 -11.72 -8.68
C ILE A 228 21.15 -11.40 -9.98
N GLU A 229 20.54 -11.70 -11.14
CA GLU A 229 21.05 -11.35 -12.46
C GLU A 229 21.34 -9.85 -12.56
N ASN A 230 20.50 -9.01 -11.96
CA ASN A 230 20.67 -7.56 -11.98
C ASN A 230 21.86 -7.12 -11.10
N VAL A 231 22.06 -7.76 -9.96
CA VAL A 231 23.25 -7.53 -9.10
C VAL A 231 24.52 -7.93 -9.83
N LEU A 232 24.52 -9.09 -10.50
CA LEU A 232 25.67 -9.58 -11.27
C LEU A 232 26.03 -8.62 -12.43
N MET A 233 25.05 -8.06 -13.13
CA MET A 233 25.27 -7.10 -14.21
C MET A 233 25.72 -5.72 -13.69
N ASN A 234 25.04 -5.19 -12.66
CA ASN A 234 25.24 -3.82 -12.23
C ASN A 234 26.50 -3.64 -11.39
N GLU A 235 26.78 -4.58 -10.48
CA GLU A 235 27.89 -4.47 -9.52
C GLU A 235 29.14 -5.18 -10.00
N LEU A 236 29.00 -6.44 -10.39
CA LEU A 236 30.12 -7.28 -10.81
C LEU A 236 30.43 -7.13 -12.31
N LYS A 237 29.66 -6.29 -13.03
CA LYS A 237 29.85 -5.95 -14.45
C LYS A 237 29.91 -7.19 -15.36
N ILE A 238 29.22 -8.26 -14.98
CA ILE A 238 29.16 -9.47 -15.79
C ILE A 238 28.28 -9.20 -17.02
N SER A 239 28.75 -9.63 -18.19
CA SER A 239 28.01 -9.42 -19.42
C SER A 239 26.72 -10.23 -19.42
N LYS A 240 25.66 -9.65 -19.99
CA LYS A 240 24.38 -10.31 -20.21
C LYS A 240 24.52 -11.64 -20.98
N LYS A 241 25.49 -11.67 -21.90
CA LYS A 241 25.85 -12.86 -22.69
C LYS A 241 26.38 -14.01 -21.83
N ASP A 242 27.24 -13.71 -20.86
CA ASP A 242 27.81 -14.72 -19.95
C ASP A 242 26.75 -15.28 -19.00
N ILE A 243 25.88 -14.41 -18.48
CA ILE A 243 24.72 -14.82 -17.66
C ILE A 243 23.78 -15.70 -18.49
N GLY A 244 23.48 -15.27 -19.72
CA GLY A 244 22.65 -16.02 -20.66
C GLY A 244 23.22 -17.39 -21.00
N GLN A 245 24.53 -17.51 -21.20
CA GLN A 245 25.20 -18.79 -21.41
C GLN A 245 25.11 -19.70 -20.18
N SER A 246 25.25 -19.14 -18.97
CA SER A 246 25.07 -19.88 -17.73
C SER A 246 23.65 -20.45 -17.60
N LEU A 247 22.64 -19.60 -17.84
CA LEU A 247 21.23 -19.99 -17.82
C LEU A 247 20.92 -21.03 -18.90
N SER A 248 21.44 -20.85 -20.11
CA SER A 248 21.23 -21.78 -21.22
C SER A 248 21.78 -23.18 -20.91
N LYS A 249 22.98 -23.27 -20.33
CA LYS A 249 23.56 -24.56 -19.91
C LYS A 249 22.79 -25.19 -18.76
N PHE A 250 22.37 -24.40 -17.78
CA PHE A 250 21.62 -24.87 -16.62
C PHE A 250 20.23 -25.39 -17.01
N CYS A 251 19.49 -24.63 -17.83
CA CYS A 251 18.15 -24.96 -18.27
C CYS A 251 18.10 -25.90 -19.49
N LYS A 252 19.23 -26.12 -20.16
CA LYS A 252 19.35 -26.93 -21.39
C LYS A 252 18.46 -26.46 -22.54
N VAL A 253 18.23 -25.16 -22.63
CA VAL A 253 17.49 -24.49 -23.73
C VAL A 253 18.25 -23.26 -24.23
N PRO A 254 18.04 -22.79 -25.46
CA PRO A 254 18.70 -21.60 -26.00
C PRO A 254 18.39 -20.34 -25.17
N PHE A 255 19.33 -19.41 -25.09
CA PHE A 255 19.11 -18.08 -24.53
C PHE A 255 18.74 -17.08 -25.62
N VAL A 256 17.77 -16.20 -25.34
CA VAL A 256 17.38 -15.09 -26.21
C VAL A 256 17.59 -13.77 -25.49
N GLU A 257 18.18 -12.80 -26.19
CA GLU A 257 18.34 -11.43 -25.71
C GLU A 257 17.25 -10.53 -26.29
N PHE A 258 16.84 -9.51 -25.52
CA PHE A 258 15.93 -8.49 -26.00
C PHE A 258 16.43 -7.78 -27.26
N ASN A 259 15.55 -7.69 -28.26
CA ASN A 259 15.76 -6.94 -29.49
C ASN A 259 14.62 -5.95 -29.69
N LYS A 260 14.93 -4.66 -29.58
CA LYS A 260 13.99 -3.54 -29.75
C LYS A 260 13.31 -3.50 -31.14
N ASN A 261 13.97 -4.05 -32.16
CA ASN A 261 13.46 -4.09 -33.53
C ASN A 261 12.79 -5.43 -33.87
N ALA A 262 12.50 -6.27 -32.87
CA ALA A 262 11.80 -7.53 -33.11
C ALA A 262 10.37 -7.25 -33.64
N PRO A 263 9.93 -7.95 -34.71
CA PRO A 263 8.57 -7.81 -35.21
C PRO A 263 7.56 -8.29 -34.15
N ILE A 264 6.47 -7.54 -33.97
CA ILE A 264 5.40 -7.88 -33.02
C ILE A 264 4.58 -9.04 -33.61
N PRO A 265 4.49 -10.20 -32.92
CA PRO A 265 3.77 -11.35 -33.44
C PRO A 265 2.26 -11.24 -33.16
N GLY A 266 1.57 -10.30 -33.83
CA GLY A 266 0.17 -9.97 -33.58
C GLY A 266 -0.77 -11.19 -33.55
N ASP A 267 -0.59 -12.12 -34.49
CA ASP A 267 -1.40 -13.34 -34.59
C ASP A 267 -1.21 -14.31 -33.40
N LEU A 268 -0.04 -14.27 -32.74
CA LEU A 268 0.25 -15.09 -31.55
C LEU A 268 -0.23 -14.43 -30.25
N LEU A 269 -0.45 -13.12 -30.27
CA LEU A 269 -0.93 -12.35 -29.12
C LEU A 269 -2.46 -12.39 -29.00
N ALA A 270 -3.17 -12.76 -30.07
CA ALA A 270 -4.62 -12.88 -30.08
C ALA A 270 -5.11 -13.88 -29.02
N GLY A 271 -5.93 -13.42 -28.08
CA GLY A 271 -6.48 -14.24 -26.98
C GLY A 271 -5.56 -14.41 -25.77
N LEU A 272 -4.34 -13.84 -25.79
CA LEU A 272 -3.43 -13.87 -24.64
C LEU A 272 -3.63 -12.64 -23.75
N LYS A 273 -3.77 -12.88 -22.44
CA LYS A 273 -3.87 -11.82 -21.44
C LYS A 273 -2.46 -11.29 -21.08
N ILE A 274 -2.21 -10.00 -21.29
CA ILE A 274 -0.95 -9.32 -20.92
C ILE A 274 -0.58 -9.52 -19.43
N PRO A 275 -1.52 -9.41 -18.47
CA PRO A 275 -1.20 -9.64 -17.06
C PRO A 275 -0.70 -11.07 -16.78
N PHE A 276 -1.21 -12.07 -17.51
CA PHE A 276 -0.77 -13.46 -17.41
C PHE A 276 0.68 -13.63 -17.89
N MET A 277 1.04 -12.97 -19.00
CA MET A 277 2.41 -12.95 -19.54
C MET A 277 3.39 -12.26 -18.58
N ARG A 278 3.00 -11.12 -17.98
CA ARG A 278 3.84 -10.40 -17.00
C ARG A 278 4.00 -11.16 -15.68
N LYS A 279 2.89 -11.65 -15.09
CA LYS A 279 2.91 -12.41 -13.82
C LYS A 279 3.76 -13.66 -13.95
N ASN A 280 3.56 -14.39 -15.04
CA ASN A 280 4.29 -15.62 -15.33
C ASN A 280 5.51 -15.37 -16.23
N ALA A 281 6.08 -14.16 -16.28
CA ALA A 281 7.32 -13.82 -16.99
C ALA A 281 7.62 -14.66 -18.26
N TRP A 282 6.73 -14.57 -19.26
CA TRP A 282 6.90 -15.22 -20.56
C TRP A 282 6.27 -14.40 -21.70
N VAL A 283 6.73 -14.59 -22.93
CA VAL A 283 6.17 -13.92 -24.13
C VAL A 283 6.41 -14.74 -25.40
N PRO A 284 5.42 -14.89 -26.31
CA PRO A 284 5.66 -15.50 -27.63
C PRO A 284 6.43 -14.51 -28.51
N LEU A 285 7.47 -15.00 -29.21
CA LEU A 285 8.33 -14.15 -30.04
C LEU A 285 8.00 -14.26 -31.53
N LYS A 286 7.92 -15.48 -32.06
CA LYS A 286 7.67 -15.75 -33.49
C LYS A 286 7.20 -17.18 -33.70
N SER A 287 6.62 -17.43 -34.87
CA SER A 287 6.38 -18.77 -35.40
C SER A 287 7.51 -19.11 -36.39
N GLU A 288 8.21 -20.22 -36.19
CA GLU A 288 9.35 -20.67 -36.98
C GLU A 288 9.31 -22.20 -37.11
N ASP A 289 9.42 -22.75 -38.33
CA ASP A 289 9.42 -24.20 -38.61
C ASP A 289 8.30 -25.00 -37.92
N ASP A 290 7.05 -24.52 -38.02
CA ASP A 290 5.86 -25.14 -37.39
C ASP A 290 5.90 -25.20 -35.85
N LYS A 291 6.78 -24.37 -35.24
CA LYS A 291 6.93 -24.21 -33.79
C LYS A 291 6.73 -22.75 -33.40
N ILE A 292 6.15 -22.53 -32.22
CA ILE A 292 6.09 -21.21 -31.60
C ILE A 292 7.28 -21.05 -30.66
N VAL A 293 8.11 -20.04 -30.91
CA VAL A 293 9.24 -19.70 -30.06
C VAL A 293 8.75 -18.84 -28.91
N ILE A 294 8.97 -19.29 -27.68
CA ILE A 294 8.53 -18.63 -26.44
C ILE A 294 9.75 -18.26 -25.60
N ALA A 295 9.85 -16.99 -25.20
CA ALA A 295 10.79 -16.56 -24.18
C ALA A 295 10.17 -16.73 -22.79
N ILE A 296 10.91 -17.33 -21.85
CA ILE A 296 10.48 -17.56 -20.46
C ILE A 296 11.67 -17.41 -19.50
N ASP A 297 11.45 -16.86 -18.31
CA ASP A 297 12.53 -16.65 -17.32
C ASP A 297 12.98 -17.95 -16.63
N ASN A 298 12.06 -18.90 -16.43
CA ASN A 298 12.33 -20.19 -15.81
C ASN A 298 11.65 -21.35 -16.57
N PRO A 299 12.36 -21.99 -17.52
CA PRO A 299 11.84 -23.14 -18.27
C PRO A 299 11.86 -24.46 -17.47
N ASN A 300 12.24 -24.45 -16.18
CA ASN A 300 12.13 -25.64 -15.33
C ASN A 300 10.84 -25.63 -14.50
N ASP A 301 10.02 -24.57 -14.59
CA ASP A 301 8.72 -24.48 -13.95
C ASP A 301 7.66 -25.21 -14.80
N LEU A 302 7.41 -26.47 -14.44
CA LEU A 302 6.51 -27.35 -15.18
C LEU A 302 5.06 -26.84 -15.20
N GLN A 303 4.58 -26.23 -14.11
CA GLN A 303 3.22 -25.68 -14.03
C GLN A 303 3.02 -24.52 -15.00
N ARG A 304 4.00 -23.61 -15.06
CA ARG A 304 3.98 -22.50 -16.03
C ARG A 304 4.07 -23.01 -17.46
N ILE A 305 4.93 -23.97 -17.73
CA ILE A 305 5.05 -24.57 -19.07
C ILE A 305 3.73 -25.20 -19.51
N ASP A 306 3.08 -25.97 -18.64
CA ASP A 306 1.83 -26.65 -19.01
C ASP A 306 0.67 -25.66 -19.20
N SER A 307 0.65 -24.58 -18.41
CA SER A 307 -0.29 -23.46 -18.59
C SER A 307 -0.08 -22.76 -19.95
N ILE A 308 1.18 -22.56 -20.35
CA ILE A 308 1.51 -21.97 -21.66
C ILE A 308 1.15 -22.92 -22.80
N LYS A 309 1.41 -24.23 -22.67
CA LYS A 309 1.01 -25.24 -23.66
C LYS A 309 -0.49 -25.29 -23.87
N ALA A 310 -1.28 -25.13 -22.81
CA ALA A 310 -2.74 -25.12 -22.90
C ALA A 310 -3.26 -23.95 -23.76
N LEU A 311 -2.60 -22.78 -23.70
CA LEU A 311 -2.97 -21.60 -24.50
C LEU A 311 -2.67 -21.77 -26.00
N PHE A 312 -1.75 -22.66 -26.35
CA PHE A 312 -1.39 -22.98 -27.73
C PHE A 312 -1.69 -24.45 -28.06
N ALA A 313 -2.87 -24.94 -27.65
CA ALA A 313 -3.29 -26.31 -27.85
C ALA A 313 -3.11 -26.76 -29.32
N GLY A 314 -2.45 -27.90 -29.52
CA GLY A 314 -2.21 -28.47 -30.85
C GLY A 314 -1.00 -27.91 -31.61
N LYS A 315 -0.25 -26.95 -31.04
CA LYS A 315 0.99 -26.40 -31.65
C LYS A 315 2.24 -26.86 -30.89
N GLN A 316 3.34 -27.03 -31.60
CA GLN A 316 4.63 -27.32 -30.96
C GLN A 316 5.25 -26.03 -30.39
N LEU A 317 5.75 -26.09 -29.15
CA LEU A 317 6.37 -24.95 -28.48
C LEU A 317 7.87 -25.17 -28.28
N ALA A 318 8.66 -24.16 -28.62
CA ALA A 318 10.09 -24.10 -28.35
C ALA A 318 10.36 -23.04 -27.28
N PHE A 319 10.71 -23.49 -26.07
CA PHE A 319 11.02 -22.59 -24.96
C PHE A 319 12.49 -22.17 -24.99
N ASN A 320 12.72 -20.86 -24.94
CA ASN A 320 14.03 -20.25 -24.82
C ASN A 320 14.10 -19.49 -23.49
N VAL A 321 15.22 -19.63 -22.79
CA VAL A 321 15.45 -18.88 -21.53
C VAL A 321 15.76 -17.42 -21.87
N CYS A 322 15.17 -16.49 -21.13
CA CYS A 322 15.35 -15.06 -21.31
C CYS A 322 15.38 -14.37 -19.93
N LEU A 323 16.00 -13.19 -19.82
CA LEU A 323 15.96 -12.47 -18.56
C LEU A 323 14.56 -11.90 -18.31
N LYS A 324 14.14 -11.85 -17.04
CA LYS A 324 12.82 -11.34 -16.68
C LYS A 324 12.58 -9.92 -17.18
N ASP A 325 13.58 -9.04 -17.03
CA ASP A 325 13.48 -7.65 -17.47
C ASP A 325 13.35 -7.54 -19.00
N ASP A 326 14.09 -8.37 -19.76
CA ASP A 326 13.96 -8.47 -21.22
C ASP A 326 12.57 -8.91 -21.68
N ILE A 327 11.96 -9.85 -20.96
CA ILE A 327 10.60 -10.30 -21.24
C ILE A 327 9.60 -9.17 -21.01
N LEU A 328 9.79 -8.39 -19.95
CA LEU A 328 8.96 -7.20 -19.68
C LEU A 328 9.16 -6.12 -20.76
N GLU A 329 10.38 -5.93 -21.25
CA GLU A 329 10.67 -5.04 -22.38
C GLU A 329 10.01 -5.52 -23.68
N TYR A 330 10.04 -6.82 -23.97
CA TYR A 330 9.31 -7.42 -25.10
C TYR A 330 7.81 -7.16 -25.01
N ILE A 331 7.22 -7.34 -23.82
CA ILE A 331 5.80 -7.02 -23.59
C ILE A 331 5.55 -5.52 -23.76
N GLY A 332 6.50 -4.67 -23.38
CA GLY A 332 6.45 -3.23 -23.58
C GLY A 332 6.27 -2.80 -25.03
N LEU A 333 6.83 -3.53 -26.00
CA LEU A 333 6.79 -3.18 -27.43
C LEU A 333 5.36 -3.14 -28.01
N PHE A 334 4.42 -3.86 -27.43
CA PHE A 334 3.03 -3.96 -27.92
C PHE A 334 1.98 -3.58 -26.86
N THR A 335 2.40 -2.93 -25.77
CA THR A 335 1.50 -2.48 -24.69
C THR A 335 1.52 -0.97 -24.48
N THR A 336 2.00 -0.23 -25.48
CA THR A 336 2.41 1.17 -25.37
C THR A 336 1.28 2.19 -25.18
N ASP A 337 0.01 1.81 -25.26
CA ASP A 337 -1.12 2.77 -25.21
C ASP A 337 -2.14 2.61 -24.08
N GLU A 338 -2.01 1.64 -23.17
CA GLU A 338 -2.95 1.53 -22.04
C GLU A 338 -2.23 1.35 -20.71
N LYS A 339 -2.20 2.43 -19.92
CA LYS A 339 -1.93 2.40 -18.49
C LYS A 339 -3.03 1.60 -17.79
N GLU A 340 -2.93 0.27 -17.77
CA GLU A 340 -3.92 -0.57 -17.11
C GLU A 340 -3.46 -1.08 -15.74
N MET A 341 -4.16 -0.60 -14.71
CA MET A 341 -4.61 -1.44 -13.61
C MET A 341 -5.37 -2.65 -14.17
N ALA A 342 -5.26 -3.82 -13.53
CA ALA A 342 -6.06 -4.99 -13.88
C ALA A 342 -7.54 -4.65 -14.11
N SER A 343 -8.14 -5.25 -15.16
CA SER A 343 -9.57 -5.09 -15.43
C SER A 343 -10.38 -5.64 -14.24
N MET A 344 -11.53 -5.04 -13.97
CA MET A 344 -12.35 -5.44 -12.81
C MET A 344 -12.85 -6.89 -12.95
N ASP A 345 -13.06 -7.35 -14.18
CA ASP A 345 -13.43 -8.73 -14.48
C ASP A 345 -12.28 -9.70 -14.21
N ASP A 346 -11.02 -9.29 -14.41
CA ASP A 346 -9.86 -10.12 -14.07
C ASP A 346 -9.66 -10.25 -12.56
N ILE A 347 -9.89 -9.17 -11.79
CA ILE A 347 -9.84 -9.21 -10.32
C ILE A 347 -10.97 -10.11 -9.77
N MET A 348 -12.18 -9.97 -10.32
CA MET A 348 -13.32 -10.80 -9.93
C MET A 348 -13.11 -12.28 -10.31
N ALA A 349 -12.49 -12.56 -11.45
CA ALA A 349 -12.13 -13.92 -11.85
C ALA A 349 -11.06 -14.53 -10.93
N GLN A 350 -10.10 -13.73 -10.43
CA GLN A 350 -9.14 -14.19 -9.40
C GLN A 350 -9.86 -14.54 -8.10
N LEU A 351 -10.72 -13.65 -7.62
CA LEU A 351 -11.53 -13.86 -6.42
C LEU A 351 -12.50 -15.04 -6.53
N ALA A 352 -12.93 -15.40 -7.74
CA ALA A 352 -13.79 -16.55 -8.01
C ALA A 352 -13.02 -17.88 -8.20
N ALA A 353 -11.78 -17.82 -8.71
CA ALA A 353 -10.94 -19.00 -8.88
C ALA A 353 -10.37 -19.52 -7.55
N GLU A 354 -10.23 -18.65 -6.56
CA GLU A 354 -9.86 -19.02 -5.18
C GLU A 354 -11.01 -19.76 -4.45
N ASP A 355 -12.26 -19.66 -4.93
CA ASP A 355 -13.45 -20.28 -4.32
C ASP A 355 -13.45 -21.83 -4.39
N ASP A 356 -12.70 -22.43 -5.32
CA ASP A 356 -12.58 -23.89 -5.48
C ASP A 356 -11.58 -24.55 -4.49
N GLU A 357 -10.77 -23.77 -3.76
CA GLU A 357 -9.78 -24.28 -2.79
C GLU A 357 -10.18 -24.04 -1.31
N ILE A 358 -11.29 -23.34 -1.02
CA ILE A 358 -11.63 -22.82 0.33
C ILE A 358 -12.60 -23.72 1.13
N GLU A 359 -12.73 -25.02 0.85
CA GLU A 359 -13.51 -25.91 1.75
C GLU A 359 -12.77 -26.33 3.03
N GLU A 360 -11.45 -26.12 3.17
CA GLU A 360 -10.73 -26.42 4.43
C GLU A 360 -9.55 -25.47 4.71
N ALA A 361 -9.79 -24.22 5.09
CA ALA A 361 -8.87 -23.45 5.94
C ALA A 361 -9.50 -22.15 6.43
N GLN A 362 -9.86 -22.08 7.72
CA GLN A 362 -10.01 -20.79 8.37
C GLN A 362 -8.62 -20.24 8.73
N SER A 363 -8.40 -18.98 8.33
CA SER A 363 -7.34 -18.07 8.79
C SER A 363 -5.90 -18.38 8.35
N SER A 364 -5.56 -17.92 7.15
CA SER A 364 -4.17 -17.52 6.84
C SER A 364 -4.17 -16.23 6.02
N LEU A 365 -3.98 -15.11 6.72
CA LEU A 365 -3.77 -13.78 6.16
C LEU A 365 -2.44 -13.74 5.41
N GLY A 366 -2.47 -13.64 4.08
CA GLY A 366 -1.25 -13.51 3.28
C GLY A 366 -1.48 -13.15 1.80
N GLU A 367 -2.43 -13.79 1.12
CA GLU A 367 -2.70 -13.54 -0.32
C GLU A 367 -4.03 -12.81 -0.58
N GLU A 368 -5.06 -13.06 0.23
CA GLU A 368 -6.38 -12.40 0.19
C GLU A 368 -6.28 -10.86 0.24
N ASP A 369 -5.26 -10.33 0.92
CA ASP A 369 -5.01 -8.90 1.03
C ASP A 369 -4.69 -8.26 -0.34
N SER A 370 -4.04 -8.94 -1.28
CA SER A 370 -3.66 -8.31 -2.55
C SER A 370 -4.87 -8.08 -3.46
N ALA A 371 -5.75 -9.07 -3.60
CA ALA A 371 -6.92 -8.97 -4.48
C ALA A 371 -7.98 -8.02 -3.91
N VAL A 372 -8.25 -8.07 -2.60
CA VAL A 372 -9.15 -7.13 -1.93
C VAL A 372 -8.60 -5.70 -1.97
N VAL A 373 -7.28 -5.50 -1.80
CA VAL A 373 -6.65 -4.18 -1.95
C VAL A 373 -6.83 -3.64 -3.37
N GLN A 374 -6.57 -4.46 -4.39
CA GLN A 374 -6.75 -4.06 -5.79
C GLN A 374 -8.20 -3.72 -6.10
N LEU A 375 -9.15 -4.54 -5.62
CA LEU A 375 -10.58 -4.31 -5.78
C LEU A 375 -11.02 -2.99 -5.16
N VAL A 376 -10.69 -2.75 -3.89
CA VAL A 376 -11.05 -1.50 -3.18
C VAL A 376 -10.45 -0.29 -3.89
N ASN A 377 -9.18 -0.36 -4.28
CA ASN A 377 -8.53 0.72 -5.02
C ASN A 377 -9.21 0.97 -6.38
N LYS A 378 -9.58 -0.10 -7.11
CA LYS A 378 -10.24 -0.02 -8.41
C LYS A 378 -11.63 0.60 -8.29
N VAL A 379 -12.43 0.19 -7.30
CA VAL A 379 -13.73 0.80 -7.00
C VAL A 379 -13.61 2.31 -6.78
N ILE A 380 -12.62 2.75 -5.99
CA ILE A 380 -12.40 4.18 -5.72
C ILE A 380 -11.98 4.93 -6.99
N ILE A 381 -11.05 4.37 -7.77
CA ILE A 381 -10.52 5.00 -9.00
C ILE A 381 -11.62 5.11 -10.06
N ASP A 382 -12.39 4.04 -10.27
CA ASP A 382 -13.48 4.04 -11.24
C ASP A 382 -14.62 4.96 -10.81
N ALA A 383 -14.94 5.00 -9.51
CA ALA A 383 -15.90 5.96 -8.97
C ALA A 383 -15.46 7.41 -9.21
N HIS A 384 -14.19 7.74 -8.93
CA HIS A 384 -13.61 9.06 -9.20
C HIS A 384 -13.70 9.42 -10.70
N ASN A 385 -13.27 8.53 -11.59
CA ASN A 385 -13.29 8.77 -13.04
C ASN A 385 -14.70 8.95 -13.59
N ARG A 386 -15.72 8.39 -12.92
CA ARG A 386 -17.14 8.57 -13.24
C ARG A 386 -17.75 9.85 -12.66
N GLY A 387 -16.98 10.69 -11.95
CA GLY A 387 -17.50 11.90 -11.30
C GLY A 387 -18.46 11.61 -10.14
N THR A 388 -18.24 10.48 -9.43
CA THR A 388 -19.06 10.06 -8.30
C THR A 388 -18.85 10.96 -7.08
N SER A 389 -19.92 11.32 -6.38
CA SER A 389 -19.84 12.05 -5.10
C SER A 389 -19.71 11.12 -3.89
N ASP A 390 -20.44 10.00 -3.90
CA ASP A 390 -20.49 9.05 -2.79
C ASP A 390 -20.41 7.61 -3.30
N ILE A 391 -19.58 6.79 -2.67
CA ILE A 391 -19.47 5.34 -2.87
C ILE A 391 -20.12 4.67 -1.67
N HIS A 392 -21.03 3.73 -1.92
CA HIS A 392 -21.75 2.97 -0.92
C HIS A 392 -21.36 1.50 -1.02
N ILE A 393 -20.84 0.92 0.05
CA ILE A 393 -20.53 -0.50 0.18
C ILE A 393 -21.51 -1.08 1.21
N GLU A 394 -22.40 -1.94 0.74
CA GLU A 394 -23.58 -2.40 1.48
C GLU A 394 -23.57 -3.93 1.56
N PRO A 395 -22.91 -4.50 2.59
CA PRO A 395 -22.85 -5.94 2.80
C PRO A 395 -24.17 -6.47 3.39
N TYR A 396 -24.63 -7.61 2.88
CA TYR A 396 -25.86 -8.25 3.34
C TYR A 396 -25.60 -9.51 4.19
N PRO A 397 -26.51 -9.88 5.10
CA PRO A 397 -26.43 -11.11 5.88
C PRO A 397 -26.49 -12.40 5.02
N GLY A 398 -26.04 -13.51 5.59
CA GLY A 398 -26.10 -14.82 4.95
C GLY A 398 -25.18 -14.93 3.73
N LYS A 399 -25.66 -15.56 2.64
CA LYS A 399 -24.96 -15.75 1.35
C LYS A 399 -25.32 -14.67 0.32
N GLN A 400 -25.90 -13.55 0.74
CA GLN A 400 -26.20 -12.44 -0.17
C GLN A 400 -24.94 -11.63 -0.46
N ASN A 401 -24.70 -11.36 -1.74
CA ASN A 401 -23.56 -10.58 -2.21
C ASN A 401 -23.60 -9.14 -1.69
N THR A 402 -22.42 -8.57 -1.48
CA THR A 402 -22.26 -7.15 -1.11
C THR A 402 -22.60 -6.29 -2.31
N GLN A 403 -23.42 -5.25 -2.11
CA GLN A 403 -23.73 -4.31 -3.17
C GLN A 403 -22.79 -3.11 -3.10
N VAL A 404 -22.24 -2.72 -4.23
CA VAL A 404 -21.53 -1.45 -4.41
C VAL A 404 -22.43 -0.54 -5.22
N ARG A 405 -22.83 0.59 -4.63
CA ARG A 405 -23.58 1.65 -5.31
C ARG A 405 -22.74 2.91 -5.37
N ILE A 406 -22.95 3.69 -6.42
CA ILE A 406 -22.29 4.99 -6.58
C ILE A 406 -23.34 6.07 -6.79
N ARG A 407 -23.08 7.26 -6.23
CA ARG A 407 -23.89 8.45 -6.47
C ARG A 407 -23.24 9.32 -7.54
N VAL A 408 -23.83 9.35 -8.73
CA VAL A 408 -23.38 10.20 -9.84
C VAL A 408 -24.47 11.24 -10.11
N ASP A 409 -24.08 12.52 -10.14
CA ASP A 409 -25.01 13.65 -10.32
C ASP A 409 -26.22 13.63 -9.35
N GLY A 410 -26.00 13.18 -8.11
CA GLY A 410 -27.02 13.09 -7.07
C GLY A 410 -27.90 11.84 -7.11
N ALA A 411 -27.85 11.06 -8.20
CA ALA A 411 -28.60 9.81 -8.35
C ALA A 411 -27.76 8.60 -7.89
N CYS A 412 -28.33 7.77 -7.01
CA CYS A 412 -27.70 6.52 -6.59
C CYS A 412 -28.01 5.41 -7.60
N GLN A 413 -26.99 4.70 -8.07
CA GLN A 413 -27.11 3.61 -9.04
C GLN A 413 -26.24 2.42 -8.62
N MET A 414 -26.67 1.22 -8.99
CA MET A 414 -25.88 -0.01 -8.77
C MET A 414 -24.64 0.04 -9.67
N TYR A 415 -23.47 -0.09 -9.05
CA TYR A 415 -22.18 -0.12 -9.74
C TYR A 415 -21.76 -1.57 -10.00
N GLN A 416 -21.72 -2.38 -8.93
CA GLN A 416 -21.34 -3.78 -9.01
C GLN A 416 -21.84 -4.56 -7.79
N THR A 417 -21.86 -5.88 -7.90
CA THR A 417 -22.05 -6.81 -6.79
C THR A 417 -20.75 -7.58 -6.54
N LEU A 418 -20.39 -7.74 -5.26
CA LEU A 418 -19.17 -8.41 -4.82
C LEU A 418 -19.52 -9.69 -4.04
N PRO A 419 -18.76 -10.78 -4.17
CA PRO A 419 -19.07 -12.04 -3.49
C PRO A 419 -19.13 -11.87 -1.97
N TYR A 420 -20.07 -12.56 -1.32
CA TYR A 420 -20.32 -12.41 0.12
C TYR A 420 -19.13 -12.83 0.99
N GLN A 421 -18.23 -13.69 0.49
CA GLN A 421 -17.03 -14.14 1.21
C GLN A 421 -16.12 -12.95 1.59
N TYR A 422 -15.99 -11.95 0.72
CA TYR A 422 -15.06 -10.83 0.89
C TYR A 422 -15.63 -9.65 1.69
N ARG A 423 -16.91 -9.70 2.11
CA ARG A 423 -17.59 -8.56 2.75
C ARG A 423 -16.84 -8.01 3.97
N ASN A 424 -16.31 -8.91 4.81
CA ASN A 424 -15.56 -8.54 6.00
C ASN A 424 -14.18 -7.97 5.64
N ALA A 425 -13.52 -8.55 4.65
CA ALA A 425 -12.20 -8.11 4.19
C ALA A 425 -12.26 -6.69 3.59
N ILE A 426 -13.31 -6.40 2.80
CA ILE A 426 -13.54 -5.07 2.21
C ILE A 426 -13.74 -4.01 3.29
N VAL A 427 -14.62 -4.27 4.27
CA VAL A 427 -14.85 -3.34 5.39
C VAL A 427 -13.58 -3.13 6.20
N SER A 428 -12.85 -4.20 6.55
CA SER A 428 -11.59 -4.12 7.29
C SER A 428 -10.53 -3.31 6.52
N ARG A 429 -10.43 -3.50 5.20
CA ARG A 429 -9.49 -2.75 4.37
C ARG A 429 -9.80 -1.25 4.38
N LEU A 430 -11.08 -0.88 4.27
CA LEU A 430 -11.51 0.50 4.33
C LEU A 430 -11.26 1.13 5.70
N LYS A 431 -11.46 0.37 6.79
CA LYS A 431 -11.10 0.79 8.16
C LYS A 431 -9.60 1.04 8.31
N ILE A 432 -8.75 0.15 7.78
CA ILE A 432 -7.28 0.33 7.77
C ILE A 432 -6.89 1.60 7.02
N MET A 433 -7.47 1.84 5.84
CA MET A 433 -7.15 3.02 5.03
C MET A 433 -7.56 4.34 5.70
N ALA A 434 -8.57 4.29 6.58
CA ALA A 434 -9.14 5.43 7.28
C ALA A 434 -8.66 5.57 8.74
N ASP A 435 -7.68 4.78 9.16
CA ASP A 435 -7.16 4.71 10.54
C ASP A 435 -8.25 4.44 11.60
N LEU A 436 -9.20 3.55 11.28
CA LEU A 436 -10.33 3.16 12.15
C LEU A 436 -10.06 1.84 12.90
N ASP A 437 -10.78 1.64 14.01
CA ASP A 437 -10.69 0.40 14.81
C ASP A 437 -11.42 -0.75 14.11
N ILE A 438 -10.65 -1.75 13.68
CA ILE A 438 -11.15 -2.94 12.97
C ILE A 438 -11.94 -3.86 13.91
N ALA A 439 -11.57 -3.92 15.18
CA ALA A 439 -12.18 -4.79 16.18
C ALA A 439 -13.54 -4.27 16.63
N GLU A 440 -13.73 -2.95 16.63
CA GLU A 440 -15.01 -2.34 16.95
C GLU A 440 -15.95 -2.33 15.74
N ARG A 441 -17.10 -3.00 15.89
CA ARG A 441 -18.13 -3.16 14.85
C ARG A 441 -19.54 -2.78 15.30
N ARG A 442 -19.69 -2.30 16.54
CA ARG A 442 -20.99 -2.09 17.19
C ARG A 442 -21.37 -0.63 17.32
N LYS A 443 -20.48 0.30 16.99
CA LYS A 443 -20.73 1.74 16.97
C LYS A 443 -20.28 2.36 15.65
N PRO A 444 -20.93 3.44 15.19
CA PRO A 444 -20.46 4.18 14.03
C PRO A 444 -19.02 4.70 14.21
N GLN A 445 -18.27 4.76 13.12
CA GLN A 445 -16.92 5.32 13.09
C GLN A 445 -16.76 6.24 11.87
N ASP A 446 -16.03 7.35 12.04
CA ASP A 446 -15.73 8.34 11.00
C ASP A 446 -14.21 8.49 10.85
N GLY A 447 -13.74 8.52 9.62
CA GLY A 447 -12.32 8.69 9.28
C GLY A 447 -12.12 9.41 7.95
N LYS A 448 -10.85 9.62 7.60
CA LYS A 448 -10.45 10.19 6.30
C LYS A 448 -9.40 9.30 5.64
N ILE A 449 -9.48 9.15 4.32
CA ILE A 449 -8.49 8.43 3.51
C ILE A 449 -7.79 9.43 2.60
N LYS A 450 -6.48 9.58 2.75
CA LYS A 450 -5.64 10.27 1.76
C LYS A 450 -5.25 9.29 0.66
N PHE A 451 -6.05 9.23 -0.40
CA PHE A 451 -5.98 8.14 -1.38
C PHE A 451 -4.70 8.14 -2.24
N LYS A 452 -3.99 9.27 -2.29
CA LYS A 452 -2.66 9.39 -2.91
C LYS A 452 -1.67 8.31 -2.46
N LYS A 453 -1.78 7.86 -1.21
CA LYS A 453 -0.94 6.80 -0.62
C LYS A 453 -1.24 5.39 -1.16
N TYR A 454 -2.39 5.18 -1.79
CA TYR A 454 -2.90 3.85 -2.12
C TYR A 454 -3.11 3.64 -3.62
N GLY A 455 -3.68 4.62 -4.33
CA GLY A 455 -4.05 4.51 -5.75
C GLY A 455 -3.50 5.63 -6.63
N GLY A 456 -2.58 6.45 -6.12
CA GLY A 456 -1.89 7.50 -6.88
C GLY A 456 -2.73 8.73 -7.24
N LEU A 457 -4.06 8.64 -7.22
CA LEU A 457 -4.94 9.82 -7.36
C LEU A 457 -4.82 10.73 -6.13
N ASP A 458 -4.63 12.02 -6.38
CA ASP A 458 -4.54 13.03 -5.33
C ASP A 458 -5.93 13.48 -4.87
N ILE A 459 -6.65 12.55 -4.24
CA ILE A 459 -8.00 12.78 -3.69
C ILE A 459 -8.04 12.39 -2.22
N GLU A 460 -8.94 13.05 -1.48
CA GLU A 460 -9.25 12.73 -0.09
C GLU A 460 -10.69 12.19 -0.02
N LEU A 461 -10.90 11.14 0.77
CA LEU A 461 -12.21 10.53 0.98
C LEU A 461 -12.59 10.69 2.45
N ARG A 462 -13.84 11.08 2.73
CA ARG A 462 -14.41 10.93 4.07
C ARG A 462 -15.12 9.59 4.16
N VAL A 463 -14.83 8.83 5.20
CA VAL A 463 -15.38 7.47 5.38
C VAL A 463 -16.21 7.43 6.64
N ALA A 464 -17.40 6.86 6.55
CA ALA A 464 -18.24 6.51 7.69
C ALA A 464 -18.58 5.02 7.62
N THR A 465 -18.38 4.30 8.73
CA THR A 465 -18.83 2.92 8.90
C THR A 465 -20.01 2.89 9.85
N VAL A 466 -21.11 2.24 9.49
CA VAL A 466 -22.34 2.17 10.30
C VAL A 466 -22.74 0.71 10.50
N PRO A 467 -22.87 0.23 11.76
CA PRO A 467 -23.34 -1.12 12.03
C PRO A 467 -24.76 -1.34 11.51
N THR A 468 -24.98 -2.44 10.79
CA THR A 468 -26.28 -2.85 10.25
C THR A 468 -26.67 -4.24 10.73
N GLN A 469 -27.89 -4.69 10.39
CA GLN A 469 -28.41 -5.98 10.86
C GLN A 469 -27.51 -7.17 10.47
N GLY A 470 -27.53 -8.22 11.28
CA GLY A 470 -26.75 -9.44 11.01
C GLY A 470 -25.24 -9.31 11.30
N GLY A 471 -24.84 -8.31 12.09
CA GLY A 471 -23.42 -8.06 12.41
C GLY A 471 -22.62 -7.50 11.23
N MET A 472 -23.32 -6.88 10.28
CA MET A 472 -22.74 -6.23 9.11
C MET A 472 -22.38 -4.78 9.42
N GLU A 473 -21.58 -4.18 8.55
CA GLU A 473 -21.22 -2.77 8.62
C GLU A 473 -21.24 -2.15 7.23
N ASP A 474 -22.13 -1.18 7.03
CA ASP A 474 -22.18 -0.40 5.80
C ASP A 474 -21.05 0.61 5.80
N VAL A 475 -20.42 0.82 4.65
CA VAL A 475 -19.39 1.84 4.47
C VAL A 475 -19.83 2.85 3.43
N VAL A 476 -19.84 4.12 3.84
CA VAL A 476 -20.09 5.25 2.93
C VAL A 476 -18.81 6.05 2.81
N MET A 477 -18.32 6.21 1.59
CA MET A 477 -17.18 7.05 1.27
C MET A 477 -17.61 8.23 0.43
N ARG A 478 -17.39 9.45 0.90
CA ARG A 478 -17.57 10.67 0.12
C ARG A 478 -16.25 11.08 -0.51
N ILE A 479 -16.24 11.23 -1.83
CA ILE A 479 -15.09 11.79 -2.55
C ILE A 479 -15.11 13.31 -2.34
N LEU A 480 -14.13 13.82 -1.60
CA LEU A 480 -13.96 15.26 -1.43
C LEU A 480 -13.37 15.80 -2.72
N ALA A 481 -13.99 16.85 -3.25
CA ALA A 481 -13.48 17.50 -4.45
C ALA A 481 -12.18 18.23 -4.10
N ALA A 482 -11.04 17.64 -4.49
CA ALA A 482 -9.78 18.36 -4.52
C ALA A 482 -9.81 19.30 -5.74
N GLY A 483 -10.04 20.60 -5.50
CA GLY A 483 -10.12 21.56 -6.59
C GLY A 483 -10.23 23.00 -6.11
N GLU A 484 -9.83 23.91 -6.99
CA GLU A 484 -10.10 25.34 -6.80
C GLU A 484 -11.62 25.58 -6.79
N PRO A 485 -12.09 26.58 -6.01
CA PRO A 485 -13.50 26.96 -6.00
C PRO A 485 -13.96 27.27 -7.44
N ILE A 486 -15.20 26.89 -7.75
CA ILE A 486 -15.79 27.20 -9.04
C ILE A 486 -15.82 28.73 -9.20
N PRO A 487 -15.38 29.30 -10.34
CA PRO A 487 -15.52 30.73 -10.56
C PRO A 487 -16.97 31.16 -10.45
N LEU A 488 -17.24 32.31 -9.82
CA LEU A 488 -18.61 32.78 -9.58
C LEU A 488 -19.47 32.83 -10.86
N ALA A 489 -18.88 33.23 -11.99
CA ALA A 489 -19.53 33.26 -13.30
C ALA A 489 -20.00 31.88 -13.80
N ASN A 490 -19.42 30.79 -13.30
CA ASN A 490 -19.72 29.42 -13.69
C ASN A 490 -20.72 28.73 -12.75
N LEU A 491 -21.23 29.39 -11.70
CA LEU A 491 -22.26 28.83 -10.82
C LEU A 491 -23.61 28.63 -11.54
N GLY A 492 -23.85 29.33 -12.65
CA GLY A 492 -25.14 29.32 -13.35
C GLY A 492 -26.16 30.29 -12.73
N LEU A 493 -25.69 31.31 -12.03
CA LEU A 493 -26.46 32.53 -11.77
C LEU A 493 -26.56 33.31 -13.08
N GLU A 494 -27.74 33.80 -13.43
CA GLU A 494 -28.00 34.43 -14.73
C GLU A 494 -28.70 35.78 -14.58
N GLY A 495 -28.40 36.71 -15.50
CA GLY A 495 -29.03 38.02 -15.57
C GLY A 495 -29.00 38.76 -14.24
N THR A 496 -30.18 39.24 -13.83
CA THR A 496 -30.36 40.00 -12.59
C THR A 496 -29.90 39.26 -11.34
N ASN A 497 -30.02 37.93 -11.28
CA ASN A 497 -29.57 37.16 -10.11
C ASN A 497 -28.04 37.20 -9.95
N PHE A 498 -27.28 37.22 -11.06
CA PHE A 498 -25.83 37.34 -11.00
C PHE A 498 -25.43 38.74 -10.52
N ASP A 499 -25.99 39.77 -11.16
CA ASP A 499 -25.66 41.17 -10.84
C ASP A 499 -26.04 41.53 -9.40
N ASN A 500 -27.21 41.11 -8.96
CA ASN A 500 -27.68 41.30 -7.59
C ASN A 500 -26.84 40.50 -6.57
N PHE A 501 -26.42 39.28 -6.90
CA PHE A 501 -25.57 38.53 -5.99
C PHE A 501 -24.19 39.19 -5.86
N VAL A 502 -23.60 39.64 -6.97
CA VAL A 502 -22.33 40.39 -6.95
C VAL A 502 -22.47 41.68 -6.13
N SER A 503 -23.59 42.39 -6.24
CA SER A 503 -23.79 43.65 -5.51
C SER A 503 -23.88 43.46 -3.99
N ILE A 504 -24.42 42.34 -3.50
CA ILE A 504 -24.50 42.05 -2.06
C ILE A 504 -23.20 41.47 -1.50
N ILE A 505 -22.51 40.57 -2.22
CA ILE A 505 -21.28 39.95 -1.70
C ILE A 505 -20.10 40.92 -1.64
N THR A 506 -20.20 42.08 -2.30
CA THR A 506 -19.17 43.14 -2.30
C THR A 506 -19.46 44.27 -1.32
N GLN A 507 -20.54 44.16 -0.52
CA GLN A 507 -20.84 45.13 0.53
C GLN A 507 -19.80 45.07 1.66
N PRO A 508 -19.53 46.19 2.36
CA PRO A 508 -18.58 46.22 3.46
C PRO A 508 -19.05 45.40 4.67
N TYR A 509 -20.36 45.34 4.93
CA TYR A 509 -20.94 44.61 6.04
C TYR A 509 -22.38 44.20 5.75
N GLY A 510 -22.89 43.29 6.56
CA GLY A 510 -24.24 42.72 6.44
C GLY A 510 -24.21 41.20 6.41
N ILE A 511 -25.38 40.56 6.40
CA ILE A 511 -25.48 39.10 6.42
C ILE A 511 -26.10 38.57 5.13
N ILE A 512 -25.53 37.48 4.62
CA ILE A 512 -25.96 36.79 3.41
C ILE A 512 -26.15 35.31 3.75
N PHE A 513 -27.32 34.79 3.41
CA PHE A 513 -27.62 33.36 3.58
C PHE A 513 -27.70 32.65 2.25
N VAL A 514 -27.15 31.44 2.18
CA VAL A 514 -27.43 30.50 1.09
C VAL A 514 -28.27 29.37 1.67
N CYS A 515 -29.46 29.14 1.13
CA CYS A 515 -30.40 28.15 1.65
C CYS A 515 -30.75 27.05 0.65
N GLY A 516 -31.19 25.91 1.18
CA GLY A 516 -31.57 24.73 0.40
C GLY A 516 -31.28 23.42 1.14
N PRO A 517 -31.77 22.29 0.61
CA PRO A 517 -31.57 20.98 1.22
C PRO A 517 -30.11 20.53 1.12
N THR A 518 -29.81 19.38 1.73
CA THR A 518 -28.50 18.74 1.59
C THR A 518 -28.22 18.43 0.12
N GLY A 519 -27.00 18.71 -0.34
CA GLY A 519 -26.60 18.45 -1.73
C GLY A 519 -27.10 19.46 -2.75
N SER A 520 -27.68 20.60 -2.33
CA SER A 520 -28.09 21.67 -3.25
C SER A 520 -26.95 22.58 -3.72
N GLY A 521 -25.71 22.34 -3.30
CA GLY A 521 -24.53 23.12 -3.71
C GLY A 521 -24.26 24.38 -2.90
N LYS A 522 -24.86 24.56 -1.71
CA LYS A 522 -24.67 25.76 -0.86
C LYS A 522 -23.21 26.08 -0.57
N THR A 523 -22.45 25.09 -0.11
CA THR A 523 -21.02 25.22 0.20
C THR A 523 -20.24 25.66 -1.04
N THR A 524 -20.54 25.08 -2.20
CA THR A 524 -19.91 25.46 -3.47
C THR A 524 -20.17 26.93 -3.82
N SER A 525 -21.41 27.40 -3.65
CA SER A 525 -21.77 28.79 -3.94
C SER A 525 -21.16 29.77 -2.96
N LEU A 526 -21.10 29.43 -1.66
CA LEU A 526 -20.39 30.23 -0.66
C LEU A 526 -18.90 30.34 -0.99
N HIS A 527 -18.22 29.23 -1.25
CA HIS A 527 -16.79 29.26 -1.60
C HIS A 527 -16.52 29.99 -2.92
N SER A 528 -17.45 29.94 -3.87
CA SER A 528 -17.34 30.74 -5.11
C SER A 528 -17.47 32.25 -4.85
N ALA A 529 -18.38 32.65 -3.95
CA ALA A 529 -18.52 34.03 -3.51
C ALA A 529 -17.29 34.51 -2.74
N LEU A 530 -16.80 33.71 -1.79
CA LEU A 530 -15.56 34.00 -1.05
C LEU A 530 -14.37 34.10 -2.00
N GLY A 531 -14.26 33.22 -2.99
CA GLY A 531 -13.27 33.27 -4.07
C GLY A 531 -13.30 34.57 -4.86
N TYR A 532 -14.49 35.11 -5.13
CA TYR A 532 -14.65 36.38 -5.85
C TYR A 532 -14.12 37.59 -5.05
N ILE A 533 -14.29 37.58 -3.73
CA ILE A 533 -13.86 38.67 -2.84
C ILE A 533 -12.50 38.42 -2.16
N ASN A 534 -11.84 37.31 -2.46
CA ASN A 534 -10.56 36.92 -1.89
C ASN A 534 -9.41 37.78 -2.45
N LYS A 535 -9.25 38.96 -1.87
CA LYS A 535 -8.18 39.92 -2.19
C LYS A 535 -7.20 40.02 -1.03
N VAL A 536 -5.99 40.53 -1.29
CA VAL A 536 -4.92 40.61 -0.27
C VAL A 536 -5.33 41.50 0.90
N GLU A 537 -6.11 42.54 0.62
CA GLU A 537 -6.63 43.50 1.58
C GLU A 537 -7.86 42.99 2.37
N THR A 538 -8.43 41.83 2.04
CA THR A 538 -9.65 41.30 2.67
C THR A 538 -9.33 40.05 3.47
N LYS A 539 -9.47 40.15 4.79
CA LYS A 539 -9.18 39.07 5.73
C LYS A 539 -10.43 38.23 6.00
N ILE A 540 -10.44 37.04 5.40
CA ILE A 540 -11.58 36.13 5.43
C ILE A 540 -11.32 34.97 6.41
N TRP A 541 -12.20 34.82 7.41
CA TRP A 541 -12.21 33.68 8.33
C TRP A 541 -13.42 32.77 8.08
N THR A 542 -13.21 31.46 8.09
CA THR A 542 -14.29 30.48 7.93
C THR A 542 -14.29 29.47 9.06
N ALA A 543 -15.47 29.11 9.57
CA ALA A 543 -15.69 27.99 10.47
C ALA A 543 -16.56 26.94 9.76
N GLU A 544 -16.07 25.73 9.58
CA GLU A 544 -16.73 24.69 8.77
C GLU A 544 -16.73 23.32 9.50
N ASP A 545 -17.71 22.47 9.21
CA ASP A 545 -17.83 21.13 9.82
C ASP A 545 -18.16 20.04 8.77
N PRO A 546 -17.15 19.44 8.10
CA PRO A 546 -15.73 19.80 8.07
C PRO A 546 -15.42 20.86 7.00
N VAL A 547 -14.15 21.24 6.88
CA VAL A 547 -13.67 22.03 5.72
C VAL A 547 -13.71 21.15 4.47
N GLU A 548 -14.61 21.47 3.54
CA GLU A 548 -14.84 20.68 2.31
C GLU A 548 -13.99 21.18 1.12
N ILE A 549 -13.84 22.50 0.96
CA ILE A 549 -13.07 23.14 -0.12
C ILE A 549 -11.95 23.94 0.55
N THR A 550 -10.69 23.60 0.26
CA THR A 550 -9.54 24.37 0.75
C THR A 550 -9.21 25.48 -0.24
N GLN A 551 -9.19 26.73 0.23
CA GLN A 551 -8.96 27.89 -0.62
C GLN A 551 -7.81 28.73 -0.09
N LYS A 552 -6.81 28.96 -0.96
CA LYS A 552 -5.67 29.80 -0.63
C LYS A 552 -6.13 31.25 -0.36
N GLY A 553 -5.62 31.84 0.71
CA GLY A 553 -5.97 33.21 1.14
C GLY A 553 -6.95 33.26 2.31
N LEU A 554 -7.77 32.21 2.48
CA LEU A 554 -8.72 32.12 3.59
C LEU A 554 -8.05 31.56 4.87
N ARG A 555 -8.62 31.92 6.02
CA ARG A 555 -8.30 31.33 7.32
C ARG A 555 -9.43 30.39 7.72
N GLN A 556 -9.29 29.13 7.31
CA GLN A 556 -10.32 28.11 7.50
C GLN A 556 -10.04 27.31 8.76
N VAL A 557 -11.01 27.27 9.68
CA VAL A 557 -10.97 26.42 10.88
C VAL A 557 -12.06 25.36 10.79
N GLN A 558 -11.73 24.17 11.26
CA GLN A 558 -12.70 23.09 11.38
C GLN A 558 -13.27 23.06 12.79
N VAL A 559 -14.58 22.88 12.90
CA VAL A 559 -15.27 22.60 14.17
C VAL A 559 -14.68 21.33 14.80
N GLN A 560 -14.48 21.38 16.13
CA GLN A 560 -13.99 20.26 16.93
C GLN A 560 -14.83 20.12 18.20
N SER A 561 -16.02 19.54 18.06
CA SER A 561 -16.99 19.40 19.16
C SER A 561 -16.43 18.64 20.38
N LYS A 562 -15.48 17.72 20.17
CA LYS A 562 -14.85 16.94 21.25
C LYS A 562 -14.06 17.79 22.25
N ILE A 563 -13.58 18.97 21.83
CA ILE A 563 -12.85 19.92 22.69
C ILE A 563 -13.67 21.19 22.97
N GLY A 564 -14.96 21.19 22.64
CA GLY A 564 -15.84 22.34 22.81
C GLY A 564 -15.59 23.50 21.84
N PHE A 565 -14.88 23.27 20.73
CA PHE A 565 -14.66 24.29 19.70
C PHE A 565 -15.76 24.19 18.61
N ASP A 566 -16.95 24.70 18.93
CA ASP A 566 -18.12 24.73 18.04
C ASP A 566 -18.24 26.04 17.22
N PHE A 567 -19.31 26.18 16.43
CA PHE A 567 -19.54 27.38 15.60
C PHE A 567 -19.64 28.66 16.43
N SER A 568 -20.31 28.62 17.59
CA SER A 568 -20.47 29.78 18.48
C SER A 568 -19.12 30.21 19.06
N ALA A 569 -18.28 29.25 19.46
CA ALA A 569 -16.95 29.49 19.96
C ALA A 569 -16.02 30.06 18.87
N ALA A 570 -16.10 29.51 17.66
CA ALA A 570 -15.35 30.02 16.50
C ALA A 570 -15.75 31.46 16.15
N MET A 571 -17.05 31.77 16.10
CA MET A 571 -17.55 33.12 15.86
C MET A 571 -17.01 34.15 16.86
N ARG A 572 -17.06 33.83 18.15
CA ARG A 572 -16.48 34.69 19.20
C ARG A 572 -14.99 34.89 19.04
N ALA A 573 -14.27 33.85 18.60
CA ALA A 573 -12.83 33.95 18.35
C ALA A 573 -12.54 34.86 17.14
N PHE A 574 -13.32 34.73 16.07
CA PHE A 574 -13.16 35.53 14.85
C PHE A 574 -13.35 37.01 15.11
N LEU A 575 -14.33 37.42 15.92
CA LEU A 575 -14.54 38.83 16.28
C LEU A 575 -13.35 39.49 16.99
N ARG A 576 -12.43 38.70 17.56
CA ARG A 576 -11.16 39.19 18.14
C ARG A 576 -9.96 39.01 17.22
N ALA A 577 -10.15 38.35 16.08
CA ALA A 577 -9.13 38.05 15.10
C ALA A 577 -9.05 39.09 13.98
N ASP A 578 -9.75 40.22 14.11
CA ASP A 578 -9.78 41.33 13.14
C ASP A 578 -10.16 40.83 11.72
N PRO A 579 -11.38 40.30 11.53
CA PRO A 579 -11.86 39.83 10.23
C PRO A 579 -12.55 40.96 9.46
N ASP A 580 -12.48 40.94 8.13
CA ASP A 580 -13.39 41.74 7.28
C ASP A 580 -14.63 40.91 6.93
N VAL A 581 -14.40 39.63 6.64
CA VAL A 581 -15.44 38.68 6.23
C VAL A 581 -15.41 37.45 7.12
N ILE A 582 -16.59 37.02 7.57
CA ILE A 582 -16.78 35.81 8.35
C ILE A 582 -17.72 34.87 7.61
N MET A 583 -17.33 33.60 7.44
CA MET A 583 -18.22 32.55 6.95
C MET A 583 -18.40 31.48 8.02
N VAL A 584 -19.66 31.16 8.31
CA VAL A 584 -20.03 30.03 9.15
C VAL A 584 -20.70 28.98 8.28
N GLY A 585 -20.22 27.74 8.34
CA GLY A 585 -20.72 26.66 7.49
C GLY A 585 -22.23 26.51 7.55
N GLU A 586 -22.81 26.66 8.75
CA GLU A 586 -24.25 26.70 8.97
C GLU A 586 -24.62 27.38 10.28
N MET A 587 -25.80 28.01 10.32
CA MET A 587 -26.39 28.59 11.53
C MET A 587 -27.63 27.78 11.91
N ARG A 588 -27.45 26.77 12.78
CA ARG A 588 -28.52 25.86 13.21
C ARG A 588 -29.25 26.34 14.46
N ASP A 589 -28.55 27.02 15.34
CA ASP A 589 -29.00 27.40 16.66
C ASP A 589 -29.09 28.92 16.83
N LYS A 590 -29.86 29.32 17.84
CA LYS A 590 -30.13 30.72 18.16
C LYS A 590 -28.85 31.48 18.48
N GLU A 591 -27.94 30.88 19.24
CA GLU A 591 -26.74 31.53 19.73
C GLU A 591 -25.80 31.93 18.59
N THR A 592 -25.46 30.99 17.72
CA THR A 592 -24.59 31.22 16.56
C THR A 592 -25.21 32.25 15.61
N THR A 593 -26.53 32.16 15.39
CA THR A 593 -27.26 33.10 14.52
C THR A 593 -27.26 34.52 15.11
N SER A 594 -27.52 34.68 16.40
CA SER A 594 -27.49 35.97 17.08
C SER A 594 -26.10 36.63 16.98
N ILE A 595 -25.03 35.87 17.22
CA ILE A 595 -23.66 36.39 17.08
C ILE A 595 -23.38 36.80 15.63
N GLY A 596 -23.87 36.05 14.64
CA GLY A 596 -23.75 36.41 13.23
C GLY A 596 -24.44 37.72 12.86
N ILE A 597 -25.66 37.93 13.36
CA ILE A 597 -26.40 39.19 13.15
C ILE A 597 -25.67 40.34 13.84
N GLU A 598 -25.25 40.19 15.10
CA GLU A 598 -24.48 41.21 15.81
C GLU A 598 -23.15 41.55 15.11
N ALA A 599 -22.43 40.53 14.61
CA ALA A 599 -21.22 40.71 13.82
C ALA A 599 -21.50 41.56 12.56
N SER A 600 -22.61 41.28 11.88
CA SER A 600 -22.99 42.00 10.67
C SER A 600 -23.35 43.47 10.91
N LEU A 601 -23.98 43.77 12.05
CA LEU A 601 -24.31 45.13 12.47
C LEU A 601 -23.09 45.92 12.97
N THR A 602 -22.01 45.21 13.35
CA THR A 602 -20.76 45.80 13.84
C THR A 602 -19.69 45.93 12.75
N GLY A 603 -20.09 45.89 11.47
CA GLY A 603 -19.21 46.22 10.35
C GLY A 603 -18.51 45.02 9.69
N HIS A 604 -19.00 43.80 9.90
CA HIS A 604 -18.47 42.60 9.24
C HIS A 604 -19.40 42.10 8.14
N LEU A 605 -18.86 41.57 7.05
CA LEU A 605 -19.64 40.84 6.07
C LEU A 605 -19.73 39.36 6.49
N VAL A 606 -20.96 38.86 6.70
CA VAL A 606 -21.21 37.53 7.25
C VAL A 606 -21.91 36.64 6.23
N PHE A 607 -21.35 35.46 6.00
CA PHE A 607 -21.92 34.42 5.16
C PHE A 607 -22.33 33.22 6.00
N SER A 608 -23.49 32.64 5.71
CA SER A 608 -23.88 31.37 6.34
C SER A 608 -24.85 30.56 5.48
N THR A 609 -25.11 29.32 5.88
CA THR A 609 -26.13 28.48 5.27
C THR A 609 -27.30 28.16 6.17
N LEU A 610 -28.46 27.94 5.54
CA LEU A 610 -29.70 27.49 6.17
C LEU A 610 -30.30 26.30 5.41
N HIS A 611 -31.11 25.52 6.10
CA HIS A 611 -31.82 24.36 5.55
C HIS A 611 -33.32 24.63 5.40
N THR A 612 -33.68 25.61 4.57
CA THR A 612 -35.07 25.90 4.18
C THR A 612 -35.30 25.59 2.70
N ASN A 613 -36.56 25.55 2.27
CA ASN A 613 -36.90 25.20 0.90
C ASN A 613 -36.87 26.41 -0.05
N SER A 614 -37.19 27.60 0.44
CA SER A 614 -37.16 28.86 -0.33
C SER A 614 -36.45 29.99 0.42
N ALA A 615 -36.17 31.09 -0.27
CA ALA A 615 -35.57 32.28 0.32
C ALA A 615 -36.53 33.01 1.27
N PRO A 616 -37.83 33.23 0.95
CA PRO A 616 -38.79 33.79 1.89
C PRO A 616 -38.97 32.95 3.16
N GLU A 617 -38.99 31.61 3.05
CA GLU A 617 -39.11 30.71 4.21
C GLU A 617 -37.92 30.84 5.17
N SER A 618 -36.73 31.18 4.68
CA SER A 618 -35.56 31.44 5.54
C SER A 618 -35.80 32.58 6.52
N ILE A 619 -36.49 33.65 6.09
CA ILE A 619 -36.84 34.77 6.97
C ILE A 619 -37.74 34.28 8.11
N THR A 620 -38.84 33.60 7.77
CA THR A 620 -39.76 33.04 8.77
C THR A 620 -39.03 32.11 9.73
N ARG A 621 -38.16 31.23 9.22
CA ARG A 621 -37.38 30.30 10.04
C ARG A 621 -36.45 31.00 11.04
N LEU A 622 -35.81 32.10 10.64
CA LEU A 622 -34.94 32.89 11.50
C LEU A 622 -35.75 33.60 12.61
N LEU A 623 -36.91 34.16 12.26
CA LEU A 623 -37.82 34.75 13.25
C LEU A 623 -38.36 33.70 14.24
N ASP A 624 -38.73 32.51 13.76
CA ASP A 624 -39.17 31.38 14.60
C ASP A 624 -38.06 30.85 15.52
N MET A 625 -36.79 30.98 15.11
CA MET A 625 -35.63 30.68 15.95
C MET A 625 -35.44 31.71 17.08
N GLY A 626 -36.20 32.81 17.04
CA GLY A 626 -36.18 33.87 18.04
C GLY A 626 -35.15 34.96 17.75
N MET A 627 -34.81 35.19 16.47
CA MET A 627 -34.06 36.37 16.06
C MET A 627 -34.93 37.62 16.19
N ASP A 628 -34.33 38.71 16.68
CA ASP A 628 -35.03 39.98 16.77
C ASP A 628 -35.32 40.52 15.35
N PRO A 629 -36.58 40.82 15.00
CA PRO A 629 -36.95 41.24 13.65
C PRO A 629 -36.26 42.54 13.20
N PHE A 630 -36.01 43.48 14.12
CA PHE A 630 -35.37 44.76 13.80
C PHE A 630 -33.90 44.54 13.46
N ASN A 631 -33.14 43.92 14.37
CA ASN A 631 -31.73 43.65 14.16
C ASN A 631 -31.49 42.77 12.91
N PHE A 632 -32.33 41.76 12.70
CA PHE A 632 -32.24 40.92 11.51
C PHE A 632 -32.54 41.70 10.22
N SER A 633 -33.59 42.53 10.22
CA SER A 633 -33.95 43.35 9.06
C SER A 633 -32.85 44.34 8.69
N ASP A 634 -32.17 44.94 9.66
CA ASP A 634 -31.10 45.90 9.39
C ASP A 634 -29.85 45.19 8.84
N ALA A 635 -29.58 43.99 9.34
CA ALA A 635 -28.44 43.16 8.96
C ALA A 635 -28.55 42.52 7.56
N ILE A 636 -29.74 42.07 7.15
CA ILE A 636 -29.91 41.21 5.97
C ILE A 636 -29.62 41.96 4.66
N LEU A 637 -28.71 41.40 3.85
CA LEU A 637 -28.42 41.86 2.49
C LEU A 637 -29.17 41.03 1.45
N GLY A 638 -29.26 39.72 1.66
CA GLY A 638 -30.00 38.84 0.76
C GLY A 638 -29.92 37.37 1.15
N ILE A 639 -30.83 36.59 0.55
CA ILE A 639 -30.94 35.14 0.74
C ILE A 639 -30.98 34.46 -0.62
N LEU A 640 -29.98 33.65 -0.91
CA LEU A 640 -29.88 32.83 -2.12
C LEU A 640 -30.39 31.42 -1.85
N ALA A 641 -31.60 31.11 -2.30
CA ALA A 641 -32.09 29.74 -2.35
C ALA A 641 -31.53 29.02 -3.57
N GLN A 642 -31.09 27.77 -3.37
CA GLN A 642 -30.44 26.99 -4.42
C GLN A 642 -30.95 25.54 -4.49
N ARG A 643 -30.99 25.01 -5.73
CA ARG A 643 -31.16 23.60 -6.07
C ARG A 643 -30.16 23.17 -7.14
N LEU A 644 -29.91 21.87 -7.26
CA LEU A 644 -29.13 21.29 -8.36
C LEU A 644 -30.00 20.34 -9.17
N GLY A 645 -30.27 20.70 -10.43
CA GLY A 645 -30.90 19.82 -11.41
C GLY A 645 -29.86 19.12 -12.29
N ARG A 646 -30.12 17.91 -12.77
CA ARG A 646 -29.22 17.23 -13.71
C ARG A 646 -29.27 17.93 -15.07
N THR A 647 -28.11 18.08 -15.72
CA THR A 647 -28.03 18.68 -17.06
C THR A 647 -28.15 17.63 -18.15
N LEU A 648 -28.79 18.00 -19.26
CA LEU A 648 -28.87 17.17 -20.46
C LEU A 648 -27.47 16.84 -20.98
N CYS A 649 -27.27 15.59 -21.40
CA CYS A 649 -25.99 15.15 -21.94
C CYS A 649 -25.66 15.92 -23.23
N LYS A 650 -24.55 16.66 -23.23
CA LYS A 650 -24.09 17.43 -24.40
C LYS A 650 -23.82 16.58 -25.65
N ASN A 651 -23.61 15.27 -25.49
CA ASN A 651 -23.27 14.36 -26.59
C ASN A 651 -24.49 13.68 -27.23
N CYS A 652 -25.63 13.61 -26.54
CA CYS A 652 -26.80 12.87 -27.04
C CYS A 652 -28.14 13.58 -26.85
N LYS A 653 -28.17 14.81 -26.32
CA LYS A 653 -29.41 15.58 -26.32
C LYS A 653 -29.86 15.83 -27.76
N GLU A 654 -31.16 15.71 -28.01
CA GLU A 654 -31.74 15.93 -29.33
C GLU A 654 -32.70 17.12 -29.30
N PRO A 655 -32.66 17.98 -30.34
CA PRO A 655 -33.67 19.01 -30.50
C PRO A 655 -35.02 18.40 -30.84
N PHE A 656 -36.10 18.96 -30.30
CA PHE A 656 -37.47 18.64 -30.69
C PHE A 656 -38.33 19.90 -30.64
N HIS A 657 -39.32 19.97 -31.53
CA HIS A 657 -40.37 20.97 -31.43
C HIS A 657 -41.40 20.50 -30.39
N PRO A 658 -41.60 21.22 -29.28
CA PRO A 658 -42.60 20.84 -28.28
C PRO A 658 -44.00 20.90 -28.88
N THR A 659 -44.90 20.05 -28.40
CA THR A 659 -46.32 20.18 -28.70
C THR A 659 -46.90 21.45 -28.06
N GLN A 660 -48.03 21.93 -28.57
CA GLN A 660 -48.75 23.07 -27.96
C GLN A 660 -49.07 22.80 -26.48
N GLU A 661 -49.46 21.57 -26.15
CA GLU A 661 -49.76 21.17 -24.77
C GLU A 661 -48.53 21.24 -23.86
N GLU A 662 -47.35 20.78 -24.31
CA GLU A 662 -46.10 20.89 -23.56
C GLU A 662 -45.66 22.35 -23.38
N TYR A 663 -45.86 23.19 -24.40
CA TYR A 663 -45.58 24.62 -24.31
C TYR A 663 -46.52 25.33 -23.32
N ASP A 664 -47.83 25.04 -23.38
CA ASP A 664 -48.82 25.58 -22.45
C ASP A 664 -48.60 25.07 -21.01
N GLU A 665 -48.04 23.86 -20.85
CA GLU A 665 -47.58 23.34 -19.57
C GLU A 665 -46.41 24.16 -19.00
N LEU A 666 -45.43 24.54 -19.82
CA LEU A 666 -44.33 25.42 -19.39
C LEU A 666 -44.85 26.79 -18.93
N ILE A 667 -45.82 27.37 -19.63
CA ILE A 667 -46.44 28.65 -19.23
C ILE A 667 -47.14 28.50 -17.88
N ARG A 668 -47.94 27.44 -17.69
CA ARG A 668 -48.63 27.19 -16.41
C ARG A 668 -47.64 27.04 -15.26
N GLU A 669 -46.59 26.25 -15.44
CA GLU A 669 -45.55 26.03 -14.43
C GLU A 669 -44.71 27.29 -14.16
N PHE A 670 -44.59 28.21 -15.11
CA PHE A 670 -43.90 29.49 -14.91
C PHE A 670 -44.67 30.48 -14.03
N GLY A 671 -45.97 30.26 -13.83
CA GLY A 671 -46.86 31.17 -13.10
C GLY A 671 -47.96 31.80 -13.96
N GLY A 672 -48.22 31.26 -15.15
CA GLY A 672 -49.29 31.72 -16.05
C GLY A 672 -48.83 32.73 -17.10
N VAL A 673 -49.77 33.10 -17.98
CA VAL A 673 -49.51 33.90 -19.19
C VAL A 673 -48.93 35.28 -18.87
N GLU A 674 -49.48 35.97 -17.86
CA GLU A 674 -49.03 37.32 -17.48
C GLU A 674 -47.55 37.33 -17.05
N GLN A 675 -47.15 36.35 -16.22
CA GLN A 675 -45.77 36.19 -15.79
C GLN A 675 -44.86 35.80 -16.96
N TRP A 676 -45.33 34.95 -17.87
CA TRP A 676 -44.59 34.54 -19.06
C TRP A 676 -44.27 35.72 -19.97
N GLU A 677 -45.28 36.50 -20.34
CA GLU A 677 -45.15 37.67 -21.22
C GLU A 677 -44.23 38.72 -20.62
N LYS A 678 -44.27 38.90 -19.30
CA LYS A 678 -43.41 39.87 -18.60
C LYS A 678 -41.95 39.46 -18.53
N PHE A 679 -41.66 38.17 -18.33
CA PHE A 679 -40.32 37.71 -17.91
C PHE A 679 -39.60 36.76 -18.86
N VAL A 680 -40.29 36.14 -19.82
CA VAL A 680 -39.72 35.19 -20.79
C VAL A 680 -40.00 35.67 -22.21
N ASN A 681 -41.27 35.95 -22.53
CA ASN A 681 -41.74 36.48 -23.81
C ASN A 681 -41.21 35.74 -25.06
N ILE A 682 -41.05 34.42 -24.96
CA ILE A 682 -40.71 33.56 -26.11
C ILE A 682 -42.02 33.05 -26.69
N PRO A 683 -42.39 33.35 -27.95
CA PRO A 683 -43.63 32.89 -28.56
C PRO A 683 -43.55 31.41 -29.00
N TYR A 684 -44.70 30.74 -29.10
CA TYR A 684 -44.80 29.43 -29.73
C TYR A 684 -44.79 29.58 -31.26
N THR A 685 -43.66 29.24 -31.87
CA THR A 685 -43.42 29.34 -33.31
C THR A 685 -42.88 28.03 -33.85
N GLY A 686 -43.03 27.78 -35.16
CA GLY A 686 -42.61 26.51 -35.78
C GLY A 686 -41.10 26.24 -35.72
N ASP A 687 -40.29 27.25 -35.41
CA ASP A 687 -38.84 27.18 -35.20
C ASP A 687 -38.44 27.01 -33.73
N LEU A 688 -39.39 27.06 -32.79
CA LEU A 688 -39.14 26.79 -31.39
C LEU A 688 -38.65 25.36 -31.19
N ASN A 689 -37.42 25.20 -30.72
CA ASN A 689 -36.82 23.89 -30.44
C ASN A 689 -36.35 23.82 -28.99
N LEU A 690 -36.82 22.80 -28.28
CA LEU A 690 -36.32 22.40 -26.95
C LEU A 690 -35.40 21.19 -27.09
N ASN A 691 -34.73 20.80 -26.00
CA ASN A 691 -33.86 19.63 -26.00
C ASN A 691 -34.44 18.54 -25.09
N LYS A 692 -34.40 17.29 -25.55
CA LYS A 692 -34.82 16.10 -24.79
C LYS A 692 -33.65 15.15 -24.50
N PRO A 693 -33.72 14.36 -23.41
CA PRO A 693 -32.75 13.32 -23.12
C PRO A 693 -32.92 12.11 -24.05
N VAL A 694 -31.82 11.51 -24.52
CA VAL A 694 -31.83 10.27 -25.32
C VAL A 694 -31.07 9.14 -24.64
N GLY A 695 -29.81 9.37 -24.28
CA GLY A 695 -28.92 8.36 -23.70
C GLY A 695 -27.82 7.91 -24.66
N CYS A 696 -26.60 7.75 -24.16
CA CYS A 696 -25.46 7.23 -24.90
C CYS A 696 -24.42 6.64 -23.93
N GLY A 697 -23.38 5.99 -24.45
CA GLY A 697 -22.30 5.43 -23.64
C GLY A 697 -21.63 6.45 -22.69
N LYS A 698 -21.47 7.72 -23.11
CA LYS A 698 -20.86 8.75 -22.27
C LYS A 698 -21.68 9.14 -21.04
N CYS A 699 -23.01 9.02 -21.09
CA CYS A 699 -23.90 9.31 -19.96
C CYS A 699 -24.47 8.05 -19.32
N ASN A 700 -23.87 6.88 -19.61
CA ASN A 700 -24.35 5.57 -19.17
C ASN A 700 -25.84 5.36 -19.46
N ASN A 701 -26.26 5.75 -20.66
CA ASN A 701 -27.65 5.66 -21.14
C ASN A 701 -28.69 6.45 -20.30
N SER A 702 -28.26 7.32 -19.39
CA SER A 702 -29.20 8.07 -18.55
C SER A 702 -29.81 9.30 -19.24
N GLY A 703 -29.18 9.80 -20.30
CA GLY A 703 -29.56 11.04 -20.99
C GLY A 703 -29.06 12.33 -20.32
N TYR A 704 -28.44 12.24 -19.14
CA TYR A 704 -27.94 13.39 -18.38
C TYR A 704 -26.49 13.22 -17.96
N SER A 705 -25.75 14.32 -17.91
CA SER A 705 -24.36 14.35 -17.46
C SER A 705 -24.05 15.73 -16.90
N GLY A 706 -23.69 15.79 -15.62
CA GLY A 706 -23.46 17.01 -14.87
C GLY A 706 -24.70 17.56 -14.16
N ARG A 707 -24.53 18.71 -13.50
CA ARG A 707 -25.56 19.42 -12.74
C ARG A 707 -25.50 20.91 -13.01
N ALA A 708 -26.65 21.57 -12.94
CA ALA A 708 -26.77 23.02 -13.01
C ALA A 708 -27.44 23.56 -11.75
N GLY A 709 -26.92 24.67 -11.23
CA GLY A 709 -27.58 25.45 -10.18
C GLY A 709 -28.89 26.04 -10.68
N ILE A 710 -29.92 26.02 -9.85
CA ILE A 710 -31.18 26.74 -10.02
C ILE A 710 -31.32 27.66 -8.81
N HIS A 711 -31.59 28.93 -9.05
CA HIS A 711 -31.40 29.98 -8.07
C HIS A 711 -32.65 30.86 -7.91
N GLU A 712 -32.90 31.24 -6.67
CA GLU A 712 -33.90 32.23 -6.28
C GLU A 712 -33.20 33.16 -5.29
N LEU A 713 -33.11 34.46 -5.63
CA LEU A 713 -32.39 35.44 -4.82
C LEU A 713 -33.35 36.50 -4.29
N LEU A 714 -33.60 36.45 -2.98
CA LEU A 714 -34.33 37.49 -2.27
C LEU A 714 -33.35 38.58 -1.82
N MET A 715 -33.62 39.82 -2.22
CA MET A 715 -32.82 40.98 -1.84
C MET A 715 -33.36 41.63 -0.57
N GLY A 716 -32.49 42.06 0.34
CA GLY A 716 -32.85 42.82 1.53
C GLY A 716 -33.14 44.29 1.22
N THR A 717 -34.15 44.57 0.40
CA THR A 717 -34.58 45.94 0.06
C THR A 717 -35.25 46.63 1.24
N ASP A 718 -35.34 47.97 1.23
CA ASP A 718 -36.00 48.71 2.32
C ASP A 718 -37.46 48.28 2.54
N ASP A 719 -38.18 47.95 1.46
CA ASP A 719 -39.56 47.48 1.56
C ASP A 719 -39.63 46.06 2.13
N GLN A 720 -38.70 45.18 1.77
CA GLN A 720 -38.56 43.88 2.42
C GLN A 720 -38.27 44.01 3.91
N LYS A 721 -37.31 44.87 4.27
CA LYS A 721 -36.92 45.09 5.67
C LYS A 721 -38.11 45.54 6.52
N LYS A 722 -38.96 46.45 6.02
CA LYS A 722 -40.21 46.85 6.71
C LYS A 722 -41.14 45.66 6.97
N LEU A 723 -41.30 44.75 5.99
CA LEU A 723 -42.13 43.56 6.17
C LEU A 723 -41.55 42.59 7.21
N VAL A 724 -40.22 42.46 7.24
CA VAL A 724 -39.52 41.65 8.25
C VAL A 724 -39.68 42.24 9.65
N GLN A 725 -39.53 43.55 9.82
CA GLN A 725 -39.64 44.25 11.12
C GLN A 725 -40.99 44.02 11.81
N VAL A 726 -42.07 43.93 11.03
CA VAL A 726 -43.42 43.68 11.53
C VAL A 726 -43.87 42.23 11.39
N SER A 727 -42.93 41.30 11.14
CA SER A 727 -43.13 39.85 11.08
C SER A 727 -44.31 39.43 10.18
N ARG A 728 -44.36 39.98 8.96
CA ARG A 728 -45.45 39.68 8.01
C ARG A 728 -45.46 38.21 7.57
N PRO A 729 -46.64 37.67 7.18
CA PRO A 729 -46.74 36.33 6.65
C PRO A 729 -45.84 36.11 5.43
N MET A 730 -45.34 34.88 5.26
CA MET A 730 -44.44 34.50 4.17
C MET A 730 -45.00 34.84 2.78
N ALA A 731 -46.32 34.76 2.58
CA ALA A 731 -46.96 35.11 1.32
C ALA A 731 -46.76 36.59 0.94
N GLU A 732 -46.80 37.51 1.91
CA GLU A 732 -46.57 38.94 1.68
C GLU A 732 -45.08 39.21 1.38
N ILE A 733 -44.17 38.57 2.11
CA ILE A 733 -42.72 38.64 1.88
C ILE A 733 -42.38 38.15 0.46
N LYS A 734 -42.94 37.00 0.06
CA LYS A 734 -42.77 36.42 -1.28
C LYS A 734 -43.34 37.35 -2.36
N ALA A 735 -44.53 37.91 -2.17
CA ALA A 735 -45.13 38.84 -3.11
C ALA A 735 -44.27 40.10 -3.32
N GLN A 736 -43.75 40.68 -2.23
CA GLN A 736 -42.82 41.81 -2.33
C GLN A 736 -41.51 41.38 -3.02
N ALA A 737 -41.02 40.17 -2.80
CA ALA A 737 -39.74 39.74 -3.38
C ALA A 737 -39.87 39.60 -4.91
N LEU A 738 -41.01 39.09 -5.37
CA LEU A 738 -41.35 39.05 -6.80
C LEU A 738 -41.50 40.47 -7.38
N ALA A 739 -42.09 41.41 -6.62
CA ALA A 739 -42.18 42.81 -7.03
C ALA A 739 -40.80 43.47 -7.15
N ASP A 740 -39.86 43.12 -6.27
CA ASP A 740 -38.46 43.56 -6.29
C ASP A 740 -37.63 42.88 -7.40
N GLY A 741 -38.24 41.98 -8.19
CA GLY A 741 -37.60 41.33 -9.34
C GLY A 741 -36.96 39.97 -9.04
N MET A 742 -37.25 39.37 -7.88
CA MET A 742 -36.86 37.98 -7.61
C MET A 742 -37.54 37.03 -8.60
N THR A 743 -36.77 36.10 -9.16
CA THR A 743 -37.30 34.94 -9.90
C THR A 743 -37.42 33.75 -8.96
N THR A 744 -38.51 33.00 -9.04
CA THR A 744 -38.63 31.76 -8.27
C THR A 744 -37.68 30.68 -8.79
N LEU A 745 -37.40 29.67 -7.97
CA LEU A 745 -36.61 28.50 -8.37
C LEU A 745 -37.17 27.85 -9.65
N LYS A 746 -38.49 27.68 -9.74
CA LYS A 746 -39.13 27.07 -10.90
C LYS A 746 -39.02 27.94 -12.15
N GLN A 747 -39.16 29.27 -12.02
CA GLN A 747 -38.98 30.21 -13.12
C GLN A 747 -37.55 30.20 -13.67
N ASP A 748 -36.53 30.21 -12.79
CA ASP A 748 -35.12 30.10 -13.19
C ASP A 748 -34.83 28.75 -13.87
N GLY A 749 -35.40 27.66 -13.34
CA GLY A 749 -35.32 26.32 -13.94
C GLY A 749 -35.91 26.27 -15.36
N ILE A 750 -37.10 26.85 -15.56
CA ILE A 750 -37.76 26.89 -16.88
C ILE A 750 -36.96 27.72 -17.88
N ARG A 751 -36.40 28.87 -17.48
CA ARG A 751 -35.50 29.66 -18.34
C ARG A 751 -34.32 28.84 -18.85
N LYS A 752 -33.79 27.93 -18.03
CA LYS A 752 -32.68 27.04 -18.40
C LYS A 752 -33.08 25.92 -19.36
N ILE A 753 -34.38 25.59 -19.48
CA ILE A 753 -34.89 24.65 -20.48
C ILE A 753 -34.70 25.24 -21.89
N PHE A 754 -35.01 26.52 -22.07
CA PHE A 754 -34.84 27.22 -23.36
C PHE A 754 -33.38 27.32 -23.82
N LYS A 755 -32.42 27.23 -22.89
CA LYS A 755 -30.98 27.15 -23.21
C LYS A 755 -30.53 25.73 -23.56
N GLY A 756 -31.41 24.74 -23.43
CA GLY A 756 -31.10 23.33 -23.69
C GLY A 756 -30.16 22.73 -22.65
N ASN A 757 -30.16 23.25 -21.41
CA ASN A 757 -29.31 22.79 -20.32
C ASN A 757 -30.00 21.74 -19.45
N ILE A 758 -31.29 21.91 -19.18
CA ILE A 758 -32.12 21.06 -18.32
C ILE A 758 -33.47 20.79 -19.01
N ASP A 759 -34.26 19.87 -18.47
CA ASP A 759 -35.63 19.59 -18.90
C ASP A 759 -36.65 19.80 -17.76
N LEU A 760 -37.94 19.80 -18.11
CA LEU A 760 -39.02 20.03 -17.15
C LEU A 760 -39.07 18.96 -16.04
N VAL A 761 -38.72 17.71 -16.37
CA VAL A 761 -38.70 16.60 -15.42
C VAL A 761 -37.70 16.87 -14.29
N ASN A 762 -36.49 17.31 -14.61
CA ASN A 762 -35.49 17.62 -13.58
C ASN A 762 -35.84 18.90 -12.80
N VAL A 763 -36.47 19.91 -13.44
CA VAL A 763 -36.96 21.10 -12.72
C VAL A 763 -38.00 20.70 -11.67
N ARG A 764 -39.03 19.94 -12.05
CA ARG A 764 -40.07 19.44 -11.13
C ARG A 764 -39.51 18.58 -10.00
N LYS A 765 -38.47 17.80 -10.28
CA LYS A 765 -37.84 16.93 -9.27
C LYS A 765 -37.22 17.71 -8.12
N VAL A 766 -36.73 18.93 -8.37
CA VAL A 766 -35.96 19.70 -7.38
C VAL A 766 -36.69 20.96 -6.90
N CYS A 767 -37.70 21.43 -7.64
CA CYS A 767 -38.54 22.58 -7.33
C CYS A 767 -39.96 22.07 -7.00
N ILE A 768 -40.36 22.16 -5.73
CA ILE A 768 -41.66 21.67 -5.25
C ILE A 768 -42.79 22.67 -5.54
N GLU A 769 -42.48 23.97 -5.55
CA GLU A 769 -43.42 25.07 -5.84
C GLU A 769 -43.25 25.66 -7.23
#